data_AF-H3GGX3-F1
#
_entry.id   AF-H3GGX3-F1
#
_cell.length_a   1.000
_cell.length_b   1.000
_cell.length_c   1.000
_cell.angle_alpha   90.00
_cell.angle_beta   90.00
_cell.angle_gamma   90.00
#
_symmetry.space_group_name_H-M   'P 1'
#
loop_
_entity.id
_entity.type
_entity.pdbx_description
1 polymer ?
#
loop_
_entity_poly.entity_id
_entity_poly.type
_entity_poly.pdbx_seq_one_letter_code
_entity_poly.pdbx_strand_id
1 'polypeptide(L)'
;MVRVAVVGCAHGLLDDIYATVNFVNEMDPDHPVELLLCCGDFECMRNMRDLETLACPPKYRALHAFHRYYKGERTAPVLTIFVGGNHEASGYLQELHYGGWVAPNMFYLGAAGVINVAGLRIAGLSGIYKQQHYTAGRFESFPFDNSTMRSVYHVRELEVFQLSHVQQVDKTRLGVFLSHDWPRGIEQYGNVPQLLRRKPFFEQEIRSNTLGSPAGEFLMYQLRPQHWFAAHLHVKFAAIVVHPDQASDKAQPPANSEVANPEEAKENGEQDAAAKPASKPVTTKFLALDKCLPRREFMQILDLAPSGSNTQTVSAKEEKKAVDNISSSEDASQSDGAAKETEETTPTPIPSSSPKIMFDLEWLAVLRATHHLASSSKFAPRVPQEEMKIEDKDIAWVKQRLQEFVADKKLDKVDCEWITDFAKTAPGHGEEEGPILVTGNPQTDLLLELLKLPHVVTAPFVDGSARTATVEDPNEIDLDDDGEEEEDDADDSKPMETDAPTSNDGATANPTEPELATAAAADPRNSFSNPKTMKTWVREASSRVRQPHFGPSLDYGVDKTLLDSALQSAFVQLDCDEETETFLDSCTGGSLWESLGSTVLGLFYSLTDANGILGRGQMFVLSKAQVQRLLHRDQPVAGGGGSLLDIGAGDGNVTASLASLVAEVTTTEASAPMVANLNARGYNSVQTCDLQHEFVQSRKPYNIISMLNVLDRADKPLTMLREIREMLDPNNGLFLLAVVLPFSAFVEVGTQRVAPSEKLPMRGGLCSEGATFEVAASLLLRNVLLPAGFKLRHFSRVPYLCRGDLQQPYYVLSDAIFVLEVDENESSG
;
A
#
# COMPACT_ATOMS: atom_id res chain seq x y z
N MET A 1 -35.60 2.82 5.21
CA MET A 1 -34.19 2.57 5.57
C MET A 1 -33.42 2.57 4.27
N VAL A 2 -32.17 3.01 4.26
CA VAL A 2 -31.28 2.91 3.10
C VAL A 2 -30.43 1.66 3.26
N ARG A 3 -30.37 0.78 2.28
CA ARG A 3 -29.50 -0.39 2.35
C ARG A 3 -28.09 -0.05 1.84
N VAL A 4 -27.13 -0.15 2.74
CA VAL A 4 -25.74 0.27 2.52
C VAL A 4 -24.78 -0.90 2.69
N ALA A 5 -23.90 -1.10 1.71
CA ALA A 5 -22.71 -1.92 1.88
C ALA A 5 -21.57 -1.03 2.40
N VAL A 6 -20.91 -1.44 3.48
CA VAL A 6 -19.70 -0.79 4.00
C VAL A 6 -18.52 -1.71 3.75
N VAL A 7 -17.40 -1.15 3.27
CA VAL A 7 -16.14 -1.86 3.00
C VAL A 7 -14.98 -1.20 3.76
N GLY A 8 -14.07 -2.03 4.27
CA GLY A 8 -12.80 -1.61 4.86
C GLY A 8 -11.81 -1.10 3.80
N CYS A 9 -10.57 -1.61 3.82
CA CYS A 9 -9.59 -1.27 2.77
C CYS A 9 -9.91 -2.01 1.46
N ALA A 10 -10.04 -1.29 0.35
CA ALA A 10 -10.40 -1.90 -0.94
C ALA A 10 -9.20 -2.49 -1.70
N HIS A 11 -8.03 -1.87 -1.62
CA HIS A 11 -6.80 -2.19 -2.35
C HIS A 11 -7.02 -2.45 -3.85
N GLY A 12 -7.78 -1.56 -4.52
CA GLY A 12 -8.07 -1.67 -5.95
C GLY A 12 -8.93 -2.87 -6.38
N LEU A 13 -9.33 -3.76 -5.48
CA LEU A 13 -10.10 -4.99 -5.75
C LEU A 13 -11.62 -4.71 -5.95
N LEU A 14 -11.91 -3.64 -6.70
CA LEU A 14 -13.26 -3.18 -7.01
C LEU A 14 -14.10 -4.25 -7.70
N ASP A 15 -13.48 -5.07 -8.56
CA ASP A 15 -14.12 -6.22 -9.22
C ASP A 15 -14.74 -7.20 -8.21
N ASP A 16 -14.00 -7.57 -7.17
CA ASP A 16 -14.44 -8.53 -6.15
C ASP A 16 -15.48 -7.91 -5.20
N ILE A 17 -15.31 -6.62 -4.89
CA ILE A 17 -16.27 -5.83 -4.12
C ILE A 17 -17.62 -5.77 -4.84
N TYR A 18 -17.64 -5.40 -6.13
CA TYR A 18 -18.87 -5.32 -6.91
C TYR A 18 -19.48 -6.69 -7.22
N ALA A 19 -18.67 -7.73 -7.43
CA ALA A 19 -19.17 -9.10 -7.51
C ALA A 19 -19.88 -9.53 -6.22
N THR A 20 -19.36 -9.12 -5.06
CA THR A 20 -19.99 -9.38 -3.76
C THR A 20 -21.30 -8.60 -3.58
N VAL A 21 -21.35 -7.33 -3.99
CA VAL A 21 -22.61 -6.53 -3.98
C VAL A 21 -23.66 -7.15 -4.90
N ASN A 22 -23.29 -7.53 -6.12
CA ASN A 22 -24.21 -8.16 -7.06
C ASN A 22 -24.75 -9.48 -6.51
N PHE A 23 -23.91 -10.31 -5.90
CA PHE A 23 -24.34 -11.56 -5.24
C PHE A 23 -25.32 -11.32 -4.08
N VAL A 24 -25.13 -10.26 -3.29
CA VAL A 24 -26.09 -9.85 -2.25
C VAL A 24 -27.43 -9.43 -2.87
N ASN A 25 -27.40 -8.64 -3.94
CA ASN A 25 -28.61 -8.20 -4.65
C ASN A 25 -29.34 -9.35 -5.35
N GLU A 26 -28.63 -10.38 -5.81
CA GLU A 26 -29.21 -11.62 -6.34
C GLU A 26 -29.87 -12.48 -5.23
N MET A 27 -29.40 -12.37 -3.98
CA MET A 27 -29.96 -13.09 -2.84
C MET A 27 -31.15 -12.39 -2.16
N ASP A 28 -31.24 -11.07 -2.24
CA ASP A 28 -32.40 -10.28 -1.76
C ASP A 28 -32.81 -9.23 -2.81
N PRO A 29 -33.47 -9.64 -3.92
CA PRO A 29 -33.82 -8.74 -5.02
C PRO A 29 -34.85 -7.66 -4.66
N ASP A 30 -35.64 -7.90 -3.61
CA ASP A 30 -36.65 -6.96 -3.12
C ASP A 30 -36.01 -5.78 -2.37
N HIS A 31 -34.77 -5.96 -1.88
CA HIS A 31 -34.02 -4.97 -1.10
C HIS A 31 -32.56 -4.92 -1.59
N PRO A 32 -32.29 -4.39 -2.80
CA PRO A 32 -30.93 -4.25 -3.30
C PRO A 32 -30.12 -3.23 -2.49
N VAL A 33 -28.80 -3.36 -2.51
CA VAL A 33 -27.86 -2.36 -1.98
C VAL A 33 -27.95 -1.09 -2.83
N GLU A 34 -28.34 0.01 -2.20
CA GLU A 34 -28.50 1.33 -2.84
C GLU A 34 -27.19 2.14 -2.86
N LEU A 35 -26.30 1.87 -1.90
CA LEU A 35 -25.08 2.64 -1.66
C LEU A 35 -23.92 1.76 -1.19
N LEU A 36 -22.72 2.00 -1.73
CA LEU A 36 -21.45 1.42 -1.27
C LEU A 36 -20.58 2.51 -0.64
N LEU A 37 -20.13 2.28 0.59
CA LEU A 37 -19.22 3.16 1.31
C LEU A 37 -17.86 2.46 1.53
N CYS A 38 -16.78 3.05 1.02
CA CYS A 38 -15.42 2.53 1.20
C CYS A 38 -14.61 3.44 2.15
N CYS A 39 -14.04 2.84 3.18
CA CYS A 39 -13.24 3.53 4.20
C CYS A 39 -11.76 3.74 3.81
N GLY A 40 -11.44 3.87 2.52
CA GLY A 40 -10.10 4.18 2.00
C GLY A 40 -9.24 2.99 1.60
N ASP A 41 -8.00 3.30 1.24
CA ASP A 41 -7.14 2.48 0.37
C ASP A 41 -7.94 2.03 -0.86
N PHE A 42 -8.54 3.00 -1.56
CA PHE A 42 -9.40 2.77 -2.72
C PHE A 42 -8.59 2.50 -4.00
N GLU A 43 -7.41 3.11 -4.12
CA GLU A 43 -6.42 2.89 -5.18
C GLU A 43 -6.96 3.22 -6.59
N CYS A 44 -7.48 4.44 -6.76
CA CYS A 44 -8.05 4.94 -8.02
C CYS A 44 -7.01 5.28 -9.12
N MET A 45 -6.15 4.32 -9.49
CA MET A 45 -5.07 4.52 -10.47
C MET A 45 -5.60 4.59 -11.91
N ARG A 46 -5.46 5.73 -12.60
CA ARG A 46 -5.88 5.90 -14.00
C ARG A 46 -4.90 5.25 -14.97
N ASN A 47 -3.61 5.36 -14.68
CA ASN A 47 -2.48 4.93 -15.51
C ASN A 47 -1.24 4.62 -14.64
N MET A 48 -0.09 4.36 -15.29
CA MET A 48 1.16 4.03 -14.58
C MET A 48 1.76 5.20 -13.80
N ARG A 49 1.52 6.46 -14.21
CA ARG A 49 2.02 7.66 -13.52
C ARG A 49 1.36 7.82 -12.15
N ASP A 50 0.07 7.59 -12.04
CA ASP A 50 -0.61 7.57 -10.73
C ASP A 50 0.00 6.48 -9.83
N LEU A 51 0.30 5.30 -10.41
CA LEU A 51 0.91 4.17 -9.68
C LEU A 51 2.33 4.48 -9.19
N GLU A 52 3.08 5.34 -9.90
CA GLU A 52 4.38 5.83 -9.44
C GLU A 52 4.27 6.71 -8.18
N THR A 53 3.15 7.44 -8.04
CA THR A 53 2.83 8.24 -6.84
C THR A 53 2.24 7.44 -5.67
N LEU A 54 2.00 6.14 -5.84
CA LEU A 54 1.48 5.29 -4.76
C LEU A 54 2.55 5.10 -3.66
N ALA A 55 2.20 5.46 -2.43
CA ALA A 55 3.06 5.34 -1.24
C ALA A 55 3.22 3.90 -0.72
N CYS A 56 3.51 2.96 -1.61
CA CYS A 56 3.74 1.55 -1.33
C CYS A 56 5.10 1.12 -1.93
N PRO A 57 5.87 0.22 -1.28
CA PRO A 57 7.08 -0.34 -1.88
C PRO A 57 6.85 -0.86 -3.31
N PRO A 58 7.73 -0.61 -4.29
CA PRO A 58 7.47 -0.88 -5.70
C PRO A 58 6.95 -2.29 -6.01
N LYS A 59 7.46 -3.30 -5.31
CA LYS A 59 7.05 -4.71 -5.46
C LYS A 59 5.58 -5.03 -5.10
N TYR A 60 4.89 -4.13 -4.41
CA TYR A 60 3.47 -4.27 -4.06
C TYR A 60 2.55 -3.35 -4.88
N ARG A 61 3.11 -2.52 -5.77
CA ARG A 61 2.32 -1.61 -6.61
C ARG A 61 1.65 -2.41 -7.73
N ALA A 62 0.33 -2.34 -7.82
CA ALA A 62 -0.43 -2.89 -8.93
C ALA A 62 -1.53 -1.91 -9.37
N LEU A 63 -1.78 -1.84 -10.68
CA LEU A 63 -2.79 -0.94 -11.26
C LEU A 63 -4.24 -1.37 -10.94
N HIS A 64 -4.41 -2.66 -10.59
CA HIS A 64 -5.70 -3.29 -10.28
C HIS A 64 -6.79 -2.97 -11.33
N ALA A 65 -8.05 -2.78 -10.91
CA ALA A 65 -9.19 -2.72 -11.82
C ALA A 65 -9.62 -1.30 -12.21
N PHE A 66 -9.25 -0.27 -11.43
CA PHE A 66 -9.87 1.06 -11.50
C PHE A 66 -9.74 1.72 -12.88
N HIS A 67 -8.58 1.61 -13.54
CA HIS A 67 -8.34 2.18 -14.87
C HIS A 67 -9.39 1.79 -15.93
N ARG A 68 -10.06 0.64 -15.77
CA ARG A 68 -11.14 0.17 -16.67
C ARG A 68 -12.47 0.88 -16.40
N TYR A 69 -12.75 1.21 -15.14
CA TYR A 69 -13.90 2.03 -14.76
C TYR A 69 -13.69 3.49 -15.17
N TYR A 70 -12.48 4.02 -15.00
CA TYR A 70 -12.08 5.35 -15.46
C TYR A 70 -12.26 5.54 -16.98
N LYS A 71 -11.94 4.52 -17.78
CA LYS A 71 -12.14 4.50 -19.23
C LYS A 71 -13.58 4.18 -19.68
N GLY A 72 -14.47 3.80 -18.76
CA GLY A 72 -15.84 3.36 -19.10
C GLY A 72 -15.93 1.95 -19.71
N GLU A 73 -14.84 1.16 -19.70
CA GLU A 73 -14.84 -0.27 -20.06
C GLU A 73 -15.63 -1.10 -19.03
N ARG A 74 -15.83 -0.56 -17.83
CA ARG A 74 -16.70 -1.09 -16.77
C ARG A 74 -17.47 0.05 -16.10
N THR A 75 -18.63 -0.28 -15.55
CA THR A 75 -19.48 0.63 -14.79
C THR A 75 -19.64 0.13 -13.36
N ALA A 76 -19.63 1.02 -12.36
CA ALA A 76 -19.95 0.64 -10.99
C ALA A 76 -21.46 0.33 -10.90
N PRO A 77 -21.88 -0.87 -10.46
CA PRO A 77 -23.29 -1.27 -10.41
C PRO A 77 -24.09 -0.54 -9.31
N VAL A 78 -23.40 0.08 -8.34
CA VAL A 78 -23.98 0.80 -7.21
C VAL A 78 -23.21 2.10 -7.00
N LEU A 79 -23.90 3.16 -6.55
CA LEU A 79 -23.23 4.42 -6.21
C LEU A 79 -22.20 4.17 -5.11
N THR A 80 -20.95 4.53 -5.41
CA THR A 80 -19.81 4.24 -4.55
C THR A 80 -19.21 5.54 -4.04
N ILE A 81 -19.15 5.70 -2.72
CA ILE A 81 -18.61 6.89 -2.05
C ILE A 81 -17.43 6.45 -1.19
N PHE A 82 -16.32 7.19 -1.25
CA PHE A 82 -15.12 6.84 -0.48
C PHE A 82 -14.38 8.06 0.10
N VAL A 83 -13.66 7.79 1.19
CA VAL A 83 -12.56 8.62 1.70
C VAL A 83 -11.23 8.00 1.27
N GLY A 84 -10.16 8.78 1.20
CA GLY A 84 -8.82 8.27 0.89
C GLY A 84 -8.16 7.60 2.09
N GLY A 85 -7.33 6.59 1.86
CA GLY A 85 -6.47 5.96 2.85
C GLY A 85 -5.01 6.44 2.78
N ASN A 86 -4.06 5.53 2.95
CA ASN A 86 -2.62 5.77 2.78
C ASN A 86 -2.04 5.10 1.53
N HIS A 87 -2.80 4.22 0.87
CA HIS A 87 -2.49 3.67 -0.45
C HIS A 87 -3.49 4.24 -1.45
N GLU A 88 -3.12 5.34 -2.10
CA GLU A 88 -4.00 6.05 -3.03
C GLU A 88 -3.23 6.61 -4.24
N ALA A 89 -3.97 6.89 -5.31
CA ALA A 89 -3.51 7.74 -6.42
C ALA A 89 -3.43 9.20 -5.92
N SER A 90 -2.45 9.48 -5.06
CA SER A 90 -2.43 10.73 -4.27
C SER A 90 -2.34 11.99 -5.13
N GLY A 91 -1.71 11.91 -6.31
CA GLY A 91 -1.74 12.99 -7.29
C GLY A 91 -3.16 13.27 -7.79
N TYR A 92 -3.88 12.22 -8.23
CA TYR A 92 -5.25 12.36 -8.71
C TYR A 92 -6.22 12.85 -7.62
N LEU A 93 -6.12 12.32 -6.40
CA LEU A 93 -6.96 12.77 -5.27
C LEU A 93 -6.65 14.21 -4.84
N GLN A 94 -5.45 14.74 -5.11
CA GLN A 94 -5.11 16.14 -4.87
C GLN A 94 -5.81 17.08 -5.88
N GLU A 95 -5.98 16.65 -7.14
CA GLU A 95 -6.79 17.40 -8.13
C GLU A 95 -8.23 17.63 -7.60
N LEU A 96 -8.74 16.67 -6.82
CA LEU A 96 -10.10 16.63 -6.24
C LEU A 96 -10.10 16.84 -4.72
N HIS A 97 -9.26 17.74 -4.19
CA HIS A 97 -9.14 18.01 -2.75
C HIS A 97 -10.47 18.33 -2.04
N TYR A 98 -11.42 18.96 -2.74
CA TYR A 98 -12.76 19.33 -2.22
C TYR A 98 -13.87 18.31 -2.56
N GLY A 99 -13.50 17.14 -3.10
CA GLY A 99 -14.40 16.08 -3.52
C GLY A 99 -14.83 16.17 -4.99
N GLY A 100 -15.34 15.07 -5.52
CA GLY A 100 -15.82 14.96 -6.90
C GLY A 100 -15.81 13.53 -7.46
N TRP A 101 -16.24 13.38 -8.72
CA TRP A 101 -16.28 12.09 -9.39
C TRP A 101 -14.90 11.67 -9.88
N VAL A 102 -14.44 10.49 -9.46
CA VAL A 102 -13.19 9.88 -9.96
C VAL A 102 -13.42 8.94 -11.15
N ALA A 103 -14.64 8.41 -11.28
CA ALA A 103 -15.13 7.63 -12.40
C ALA A 103 -16.67 7.71 -12.40
N PRO A 104 -17.37 7.30 -13.47
CA PRO A 104 -18.82 7.25 -13.47
C PRO A 104 -19.35 6.41 -12.30
N ASN A 105 -20.27 6.99 -11.51
CA ASN A 105 -20.88 6.38 -10.33
C ASN A 105 -19.89 6.07 -9.16
N MET A 106 -18.69 6.68 -9.16
CA MET A 106 -17.70 6.62 -8.07
C MET A 106 -17.27 8.02 -7.62
N PHE A 107 -17.52 8.36 -6.35
CA PHE A 107 -17.36 9.70 -5.79
C PHE A 107 -16.38 9.73 -4.61
N TYR A 108 -15.40 10.62 -4.69
CA TYR A 108 -14.45 10.92 -3.62
C TYR A 108 -14.97 12.07 -2.76
N LEU A 109 -14.95 11.91 -1.43
CA LEU A 109 -15.40 12.96 -0.50
C LEU A 109 -14.42 14.15 -0.36
N GLY A 110 -13.21 14.08 -0.93
CA GLY A 110 -12.17 15.09 -0.73
C GLY A 110 -11.28 14.77 0.47
N ALA A 111 -10.36 15.68 0.80
CA ALA A 111 -9.54 15.58 2.01
C ALA A 111 -10.42 15.57 3.28
N ALA A 112 -11.46 16.41 3.27
CA ALA A 112 -12.65 16.26 4.09
C ALA A 112 -13.87 16.73 3.28
N GLY A 113 -15.05 16.22 3.64
CA GLY A 113 -16.29 16.57 2.95
C GLY A 113 -17.54 16.19 3.73
N VAL A 114 -18.65 16.90 3.50
CA VAL A 114 -20.00 16.49 3.91
C VAL A 114 -20.96 16.61 2.73
N ILE A 115 -21.74 15.56 2.51
CA ILE A 115 -22.75 15.47 1.44
C ILE A 115 -24.04 14.83 1.98
N ASN A 116 -25.12 15.01 1.23
CA ASN A 116 -26.41 14.37 1.48
C ASN A 116 -26.74 13.41 0.32
N VAL A 117 -27.04 12.14 0.63
CA VAL A 117 -27.30 11.09 -0.38
C VAL A 117 -28.27 10.06 0.19
N ALA A 118 -29.30 9.67 -0.58
CA ALA A 118 -30.37 8.76 -0.13
C ALA A 118 -31.04 9.16 1.21
N GLY A 119 -30.98 10.44 1.61
CA GLY A 119 -31.45 10.91 2.92
C GLY A 119 -30.49 10.67 4.09
N LEU A 120 -29.26 10.21 3.84
CA LEU A 120 -28.16 10.17 4.79
C LEU A 120 -27.29 11.42 4.64
N ARG A 121 -27.02 12.11 5.76
CA ARG A 121 -25.97 13.13 5.87
C ARG A 121 -24.65 12.44 6.21
N ILE A 122 -23.73 12.41 5.25
CA ILE A 122 -22.47 11.65 5.32
C ILE A 122 -21.30 12.63 5.38
N ALA A 123 -20.50 12.54 6.43
CA ALA A 123 -19.22 13.23 6.54
C ALA A 123 -18.05 12.27 6.30
N GLY A 124 -16.91 12.78 5.83
CA GLY A 124 -15.69 12.01 5.66
C GLY A 124 -14.43 12.81 5.99
N LEU A 125 -13.42 12.11 6.52
CA LEU A 125 -12.06 12.58 6.70
C LEU A 125 -11.08 11.58 6.09
N SER A 126 -10.36 12.00 5.05
CA SER A 126 -9.41 11.16 4.32
C SER A 126 -8.03 11.16 4.97
N GLY A 127 -7.34 10.02 4.87
CA GLY A 127 -5.94 9.87 5.27
C GLY A 127 -5.72 9.26 6.66
N ILE A 128 -4.46 9.30 7.10
CA ILE A 128 -4.03 8.80 8.43
C ILE A 128 -3.43 9.90 9.28
N TYR A 129 -3.48 9.76 10.60
CA TYR A 129 -2.90 10.75 11.51
C TYR A 129 -1.38 10.61 11.65
N LYS A 130 -0.64 11.72 11.50
CA LYS A 130 0.75 11.85 11.96
C LYS A 130 1.00 13.22 12.56
N GLN A 131 1.33 13.23 13.85
CA GLN A 131 1.59 14.43 14.67
C GLN A 131 2.49 15.47 13.98
N GLN A 132 3.57 15.03 13.31
CA GLN A 132 4.56 15.90 12.67
C GLN A 132 4.04 16.72 11.49
N HIS A 133 2.95 16.30 10.82
CA HIS A 133 2.34 17.05 9.71
C HIS A 133 0.97 17.62 10.07
N TYR A 134 0.38 17.24 11.21
CA TYR A 134 -0.98 17.60 11.57
C TYR A 134 -1.23 19.12 11.51
N THR A 135 -0.33 19.91 12.08
CA THR A 135 -0.44 21.37 12.10
C THR A 135 0.15 22.05 10.85
N ALA A 136 0.62 21.32 9.84
CA ALA A 136 1.22 21.90 8.63
C ALA A 136 0.17 22.28 7.57
N GLY A 137 0.55 23.10 6.59
CA GLY A 137 -0.25 23.26 5.36
C GLY A 137 -0.14 22.06 4.40
N ARG A 138 -0.71 22.25 3.21
CA ARG A 138 -0.71 21.32 2.06
C ARG A 138 0.37 21.75 1.06
N PHE A 139 1.62 21.45 1.40
CA PHE A 139 2.82 21.89 0.67
C PHE A 139 3.30 20.92 -0.42
N GLU A 140 2.60 19.80 -0.57
CA GLU A 140 2.95 18.77 -1.52
C GLU A 140 2.61 19.22 -2.94
N SER A 141 3.62 19.28 -3.81
CA SER A 141 3.47 19.56 -5.24
C SER A 141 4.07 18.42 -6.05
N PHE A 142 3.50 18.16 -7.23
CA PHE A 142 4.05 17.18 -8.16
C PHE A 142 5.32 17.74 -8.84
N PRO A 143 6.37 16.92 -9.10
CA PRO A 143 6.50 15.50 -8.77
C PRO A 143 6.79 15.27 -7.28
N PHE A 144 6.16 14.25 -6.69
CA PHE A 144 6.39 13.90 -5.29
C PHE A 144 7.74 13.20 -5.07
N ASP A 145 8.47 13.65 -4.06
CA ASP A 145 9.57 12.91 -3.45
C ASP A 145 9.07 11.86 -2.44
N ASN A 146 9.99 11.06 -1.89
CA ASN A 146 9.68 10.04 -0.88
C ASN A 146 9.02 10.57 0.41
N SER A 147 9.14 11.86 0.72
CA SER A 147 8.56 12.47 1.93
C SER A 147 7.15 13.01 1.65
N THR A 148 7.01 13.78 0.57
CA THR A 148 5.76 14.38 0.08
C THR A 148 4.76 13.32 -0.35
N MET A 149 5.21 12.25 -1.00
CA MET A 149 4.39 11.06 -1.32
C MET A 149 3.76 10.43 -0.06
N ARG A 150 4.36 10.62 1.12
CA ARG A 150 3.80 10.19 2.41
C ARG A 150 2.99 11.29 3.11
N SER A 151 3.43 12.53 3.03
CA SER A 151 2.79 13.64 3.74
C SER A 151 1.45 14.07 3.12
N VAL A 152 1.27 13.85 1.82
CA VAL A 152 0.06 14.22 1.05
C VAL A 152 -1.23 13.61 1.61
N TYR A 153 -1.20 12.35 2.08
CA TYR A 153 -2.36 11.68 2.68
C TYR A 153 -2.40 11.76 4.22
N HIS A 154 -1.53 12.53 4.87
CA HIS A 154 -1.67 12.77 6.31
C HIS A 154 -2.76 13.81 6.60
N VAL A 155 -3.59 13.55 7.60
CA VAL A 155 -4.64 14.48 8.08
C VAL A 155 -4.04 15.83 8.51
N ARG A 156 -4.69 16.96 8.18
CA ARG A 156 -4.35 18.29 8.72
C ARG A 156 -5.39 18.83 9.69
N GLU A 157 -4.93 19.74 10.54
CA GLU A 157 -5.72 20.48 11.52
C GLU A 157 -6.82 21.32 10.86
N LEU A 158 -6.59 21.89 9.67
CA LEU A 158 -7.59 22.70 8.97
C LEU A 158 -8.84 21.89 8.60
N GLU A 159 -8.68 20.70 8.03
CA GLU A 159 -9.83 19.87 7.65
C GLU A 159 -10.60 19.35 8.90
N VAL A 160 -9.89 19.11 10.00
CA VAL A 160 -10.48 18.75 11.29
C VAL A 160 -11.22 19.93 11.93
N PHE A 161 -10.67 21.14 11.83
CA PHE A 161 -11.32 22.38 12.25
C PHE A 161 -12.58 22.64 11.42
N GLN A 162 -12.53 22.47 10.09
CA GLN A 162 -13.71 22.58 9.23
C GLN A 162 -14.80 21.59 9.66
N LEU A 163 -14.46 20.30 9.80
CA LEU A 163 -15.42 19.29 10.22
C LEU A 163 -15.98 19.55 11.62
N SER A 164 -15.22 20.09 12.57
CA SER A 164 -15.71 20.38 13.93
C SER A 164 -16.74 21.52 14.00
N HIS A 165 -16.93 22.25 12.90
CA HIS A 165 -17.83 23.41 12.75
C HIS A 165 -19.12 23.09 11.97
N VAL A 166 -19.37 21.84 11.60
CA VAL A 166 -20.72 21.41 11.14
C VAL A 166 -21.64 21.17 12.33
N GLN A 167 -22.95 21.10 12.08
CA GLN A 167 -24.02 21.05 13.07
C GLN A 167 -24.11 22.30 13.97
N GLN A 168 -23.65 23.45 13.51
CA GLN A 168 -23.82 24.75 14.18
C GLN A 168 -25.21 25.36 13.92
N VAL A 169 -25.66 25.33 12.67
CA VAL A 169 -26.98 25.79 12.22
C VAL A 169 -27.86 24.58 11.90
N ASP A 170 -27.41 23.67 11.03
CA ASP A 170 -28.16 22.45 10.74
C ASP A 170 -27.92 21.40 11.83
N LYS A 171 -28.78 21.42 12.85
CA LYS A 171 -28.78 20.45 13.96
C LYS A 171 -29.11 19.01 13.54
N THR A 172 -29.35 18.72 12.26
CA THR A 172 -29.51 17.37 11.74
C THR A 172 -28.23 16.55 11.98
N ARG A 173 -28.37 15.52 12.82
CA ARG A 173 -27.29 14.61 13.19
C ARG A 173 -26.73 13.86 11.97
N LEU A 174 -25.41 13.87 11.82
CA LEU A 174 -24.70 13.05 10.82
C LEU A 174 -25.14 11.58 10.94
N GLY A 175 -25.60 11.01 9.83
CA GLY A 175 -26.02 9.60 9.76
C GLY A 175 -24.82 8.67 9.71
N VAL A 176 -23.77 9.09 9.01
CA VAL A 176 -22.51 8.36 8.84
C VAL A 176 -21.33 9.33 8.91
N PHE A 177 -20.25 8.90 9.57
CA PHE A 177 -18.92 9.48 9.44
C PHE A 177 -17.96 8.40 8.90
N LEU A 178 -17.17 8.74 7.89
CA LEU A 178 -16.16 7.87 7.29
C LEU A 178 -14.75 8.36 7.67
N SER A 179 -13.88 7.45 8.11
CA SER A 179 -12.44 7.69 8.20
C SER A 179 -11.67 6.47 7.71
N HIS A 180 -10.38 6.63 7.40
CA HIS A 180 -9.51 5.47 7.18
C HIS A 180 -8.94 4.96 8.50
N ASP A 181 -8.20 5.81 9.20
CA ASP A 181 -7.68 5.55 10.56
C ASP A 181 -8.83 5.45 11.58
N TRP A 182 -8.60 4.70 12.66
CA TRP A 182 -9.55 4.59 13.77
C TRP A 182 -9.45 5.82 14.66
N PRO A 183 -10.56 6.29 15.26
CA PRO A 183 -10.51 7.24 16.37
C PRO A 183 -9.74 6.65 17.56
N ARG A 184 -8.86 7.44 18.17
CA ARG A 184 -8.02 6.97 19.28
C ARG A 184 -8.86 6.53 20.48
N GLY A 185 -8.47 5.41 21.09
CA GLY A 185 -9.14 4.86 22.27
C GLY A 185 -10.46 4.13 22.00
N ILE A 186 -10.89 3.99 20.73
CA ILE A 186 -12.17 3.37 20.37
C ILE A 186 -12.28 1.90 20.78
N GLU A 187 -11.16 1.22 20.98
CA GLU A 187 -11.12 -0.15 21.48
C GLU A 187 -11.76 -0.31 22.86
N GLN A 188 -11.69 0.74 23.70
CA GLN A 188 -12.20 0.75 25.07
C GLN A 188 -13.73 0.64 25.12
N TYR A 189 -14.40 0.90 24.00
CA TYR A 189 -15.86 0.83 23.82
C TYR A 189 -16.33 -0.47 23.15
N GLY A 190 -15.44 -1.45 22.98
CA GLY A 190 -15.72 -2.75 22.37
C GLY A 190 -15.00 -3.91 23.06
N ASN A 191 -14.85 -5.04 22.35
CA ASN A 191 -14.29 -6.26 22.92
C ASN A 191 -12.76 -6.31 22.81
N VAL A 192 -12.05 -5.59 23.71
CA VAL A 192 -10.58 -5.57 23.76
C VAL A 192 -9.96 -6.98 23.83
N PRO A 193 -10.46 -7.94 24.65
CA PRO A 193 -9.92 -9.31 24.64
C PRO A 193 -10.01 -10.02 23.28
N GLN A 194 -11.11 -9.84 22.54
CA GLN A 194 -11.26 -10.39 21.19
C GLN A 194 -10.33 -9.69 20.18
N LEU A 195 -10.17 -8.37 20.30
CA LEU A 195 -9.24 -7.59 19.48
C LEU A 195 -7.80 -8.06 19.70
N LEU A 196 -7.34 -8.13 20.95
CA LEU A 196 -6.00 -8.61 21.30
C LEU A 196 -5.77 -10.07 20.89
N ARG A 197 -6.78 -10.94 20.97
CA ARG A 197 -6.67 -12.32 20.44
C ARG A 197 -6.47 -12.35 18.91
N ARG A 198 -7.01 -11.37 18.17
CA ARG A 198 -6.81 -11.23 16.71
C ARG A 198 -5.53 -10.46 16.37
N LYS A 199 -5.10 -9.52 17.22
CA LYS A 199 -4.02 -8.55 17.01
C LYS A 199 -3.25 -8.29 18.33
N PRO A 200 -2.42 -9.24 18.82
CA PRO A 200 -1.78 -9.12 20.14
C PRO A 200 -0.87 -7.89 20.26
N PHE A 201 -0.24 -7.48 19.16
CA PHE A 201 0.67 -6.35 19.10
C PHE A 201 0.03 -4.99 19.39
N PHE A 202 -1.31 -4.86 19.36
CA PHE A 202 -1.97 -3.65 19.83
C PHE A 202 -1.93 -3.48 21.36
N GLU A 203 -1.54 -4.50 22.13
CA GLU A 203 -1.53 -4.42 23.60
C GLU A 203 -0.69 -3.24 24.13
N GLN A 204 0.46 -2.95 23.53
CA GLN A 204 1.26 -1.80 23.94
C GLN A 204 0.56 -0.48 23.61
N GLU A 205 0.07 -0.30 22.39
CA GLU A 205 -0.58 0.94 21.93
C GLU A 205 -1.89 1.24 22.68
N ILE A 206 -2.63 0.19 23.07
CA ILE A 206 -3.83 0.30 23.89
C ILE A 206 -3.45 0.72 25.32
N ARG A 207 -2.41 0.11 25.92
CA ARG A 207 -1.92 0.49 27.25
C ARG A 207 -1.37 1.91 27.30
N SER A 208 -0.75 2.41 26.23
CA SER A 208 -0.28 3.80 26.12
C SER A 208 -1.33 4.79 25.62
N ASN A 209 -2.55 4.34 25.28
CA ASN A 209 -3.61 5.14 24.64
C ASN A 209 -3.08 5.90 23.40
N THR A 210 -2.41 5.18 22.50
CA THR A 210 -1.85 5.69 21.24
C THR A 210 -2.37 4.98 19.99
N LEU A 211 -3.21 3.95 20.15
CA LEU A 211 -3.85 3.25 19.02
C LEU A 211 -4.86 4.20 18.35
N GLY A 212 -4.60 4.60 17.10
CA GLY A 212 -5.49 5.44 16.29
C GLY A 212 -5.28 6.96 16.39
N SER A 213 -6.15 7.69 15.70
CA SER A 213 -6.11 9.14 15.46
C SER A 213 -6.72 9.97 16.61
N PRO A 214 -5.94 10.86 17.26
CA PRO A 214 -6.46 11.87 18.18
C PRO A 214 -7.44 12.85 17.52
N ALA A 215 -7.25 13.13 16.21
CA ALA A 215 -8.16 13.97 15.44
C ALA A 215 -9.53 13.29 15.23
N GLY A 216 -9.53 11.98 14.98
CA GLY A 216 -10.76 11.18 14.88
C GLY A 216 -11.49 11.09 16.22
N GLU A 217 -10.76 10.96 17.33
CA GLU A 217 -11.32 10.99 18.69
C GLU A 217 -12.05 12.31 18.96
N PHE A 218 -11.38 13.45 18.71
CA PHE A 218 -11.97 14.78 18.87
C PHE A 218 -13.27 14.96 18.06
N LEU A 219 -13.23 14.62 16.76
CA LEU A 219 -14.42 14.73 15.90
C LEU A 219 -15.56 13.82 16.34
N MET A 220 -15.28 12.65 16.92
CA MET A 220 -16.34 11.77 17.40
C MET A 220 -17.14 12.38 18.56
N TYR A 221 -16.48 12.99 19.54
CA TYR A 221 -17.17 13.63 20.67
C TYR A 221 -17.84 14.95 20.32
N GLN A 222 -17.28 15.67 19.34
CA GLN A 222 -17.84 16.92 18.81
C GLN A 222 -19.12 16.66 17.99
N LEU A 223 -19.04 15.80 16.97
CA LEU A 223 -20.10 15.62 15.98
C LEU A 223 -21.09 14.51 16.35
N ARG A 224 -20.64 13.54 17.15
CA ARG A 224 -21.45 12.44 17.70
C ARG A 224 -22.27 11.73 16.61
N PRO A 225 -21.70 11.29 15.48
CA PRO A 225 -22.46 10.73 14.35
C PRO A 225 -23.23 9.46 14.75
N GLN A 226 -24.31 9.09 14.05
CA GLN A 226 -25.05 7.86 14.37
C GLN A 226 -24.17 6.61 14.16
N HIS A 227 -23.45 6.56 13.04
CA HIS A 227 -22.50 5.51 12.70
C HIS A 227 -21.13 6.11 12.36
N TRP A 228 -20.07 5.42 12.76
CA TRP A 228 -18.69 5.72 12.36
C TRP A 228 -18.11 4.47 11.70
N PHE A 229 -17.62 4.59 10.47
CA PHE A 229 -17.00 3.50 9.72
C PHE A 229 -15.52 3.77 9.47
N ALA A 230 -14.66 2.77 9.74
CA ALA A 230 -13.21 2.89 9.62
C ALA A 230 -12.55 1.62 9.03
N ALA A 231 -11.27 1.72 8.67
CA ALA A 231 -10.49 0.65 8.03
C ALA A 231 -9.09 0.54 8.64
N HIS A 232 -8.03 0.64 7.81
CA HIS A 232 -6.60 0.68 8.14
C HIS A 232 -6.01 -0.53 8.89
N LEU A 233 -6.53 -0.85 10.09
CA LEU A 233 -5.96 -1.83 11.02
C LEU A 233 -6.17 -3.31 10.62
N HIS A 234 -6.86 -3.56 9.49
CA HIS A 234 -7.11 -4.89 8.92
C HIS A 234 -7.65 -5.90 9.93
N VAL A 235 -8.72 -5.51 10.63
CA VAL A 235 -9.45 -6.36 11.57
C VAL A 235 -10.88 -5.82 11.72
N LYS A 236 -11.88 -6.70 11.65
CA LYS A 236 -13.23 -6.29 12.02
C LYS A 236 -13.36 -6.11 13.52
N PHE A 237 -13.89 -4.95 13.91
CA PHE A 237 -14.13 -4.55 15.29
C PHE A 237 -15.38 -3.68 15.37
N ALA A 238 -16.18 -3.84 16.42
CA ALA A 238 -17.38 -3.07 16.64
C ALA A 238 -17.41 -2.55 18.08
N ALA A 239 -17.85 -1.31 18.24
CA ALA A 239 -17.89 -0.60 19.52
C ALA A 239 -19.12 0.31 19.60
N ILE A 240 -19.55 0.65 20.82
CA ILE A 240 -20.65 1.58 21.06
C ILE A 240 -20.16 2.67 22.02
N VAL A 241 -19.95 3.86 21.48
CA VAL A 241 -19.56 5.04 22.27
C VAL A 241 -20.82 5.70 22.80
N VAL A 242 -20.88 5.87 24.12
CA VAL A 242 -21.96 6.60 24.80
C VAL A 242 -21.45 8.00 25.09
N HIS A 243 -22.09 9.01 24.50
CA HIS A 243 -21.70 10.40 24.67
C HIS A 243 -22.30 10.99 25.95
N PRO A 244 -21.54 11.76 26.75
CA PRO A 244 -22.09 12.46 27.90
C PRO A 244 -23.08 13.54 27.44
N ASP A 245 -24.22 13.63 28.13
CA ASP A 245 -25.17 14.71 27.93
C ASP A 245 -24.51 16.04 28.34
N GLN A 246 -24.44 17.02 27.43
CA GLN A 246 -23.81 18.33 27.69
C GLN A 246 -24.56 19.20 28.74
N ALA A 247 -25.51 18.63 29.48
CA ALA A 247 -26.33 19.31 30.46
C ALA A 247 -25.74 19.33 31.89
N SER A 248 -24.68 18.56 32.19
CA SER A 248 -24.11 18.48 33.55
C SER A 248 -22.83 19.28 33.78
N ASP A 249 -21.98 19.47 32.77
CA ASP A 249 -20.57 19.84 33.00
C ASP A 249 -20.30 21.34 32.89
N LYS A 250 -21.00 22.12 33.73
CA LYS A 250 -20.49 23.39 34.27
C LYS A 250 -20.09 23.22 35.75
N ALA A 251 -19.25 22.24 36.02
CA ALA A 251 -18.55 22.07 37.29
C ALA A 251 -17.05 22.32 37.09
N GLN A 252 -16.46 23.18 37.93
CA GLN A 252 -15.04 23.51 37.90
C GLN A 252 -14.17 22.32 38.36
N PRO A 253 -12.89 22.24 37.95
CA PRO A 253 -11.98 21.19 38.42
C PRO A 253 -11.79 21.26 39.94
N PRO A 254 -11.80 20.12 40.66
CA PRO A 254 -11.68 20.11 42.12
C PRO A 254 -10.23 20.40 42.55
N ALA A 255 -10.08 21.35 43.47
CA ALA A 255 -8.84 21.54 44.23
C ALA A 255 -8.80 20.59 45.44
N ASN A 256 -7.60 20.19 45.85
CA ASN A 256 -7.35 19.30 47.00
C ASN A 256 -8.04 19.75 48.30
N SER A 257 -8.64 18.81 49.05
CA SER A 257 -8.40 18.64 50.50
C SER A 257 -9.07 17.37 51.04
N GLU A 258 -8.54 16.89 52.17
CA GLU A 258 -8.84 15.60 52.79
C GLU A 258 -9.89 15.65 53.92
N VAL A 259 -10.51 14.49 54.20
CA VAL A 259 -11.08 14.03 55.49
C VAL A 259 -12.25 14.81 56.14
N ALA A 260 -13.42 14.15 56.23
CA ALA A 260 -14.14 13.89 57.49
C ALA A 260 -15.30 12.87 57.29
N ASN A 261 -15.68 12.17 58.36
CA ASN A 261 -16.71 11.11 58.38
C ASN A 261 -18.12 11.69 58.72
N PRO A 262 -19.22 10.92 58.58
CA PRO A 262 -20.60 11.45 58.59
C PRO A 262 -21.26 11.45 59.97
N GLU A 263 -22.17 12.40 60.20
CA GLU A 263 -23.44 12.18 60.92
C GLU A 263 -24.40 13.38 60.82
N GLU A 264 -25.67 13.09 61.09
CA GLU A 264 -26.84 13.97 61.24
C GLU A 264 -27.78 14.19 60.04
N ALA A 265 -29.06 14.40 60.37
CA ALA A 265 -30.19 13.97 59.56
C ALA A 265 -31.38 14.95 59.60
N LYS A 266 -32.37 14.66 58.73
CA LYS A 266 -33.81 14.98 58.79
C LYS A 266 -34.39 16.08 57.89
N GLU A 267 -35.37 15.62 57.10
CA GLU A 267 -36.74 16.16 56.97
C GLU A 267 -36.91 17.65 56.58
N ASN A 268 -37.27 17.92 55.32
CA ASN A 268 -38.69 18.08 54.92
C ASN A 268 -38.85 18.54 53.45
N GLY A 269 -40.00 18.22 52.85
CA GLY A 269 -40.52 18.94 51.67
C GLY A 269 -40.80 18.08 50.44
N GLU A 270 -41.98 17.46 50.39
CA GLU A 270 -42.59 17.05 49.11
C GLU A 270 -42.90 18.29 48.27
N GLN A 271 -42.59 18.26 46.97
CA GLN A 271 -43.39 18.97 45.97
C GLN A 271 -43.24 18.32 44.59
N ASP A 272 -44.37 18.04 43.96
CA ASP A 272 -44.46 17.36 42.67
C ASP A 272 -43.73 18.14 41.55
N ALA A 273 -42.70 17.51 41.00
CA ALA A 273 -42.19 17.83 39.67
C ALA A 273 -42.18 16.54 38.85
N ALA A 274 -43.16 16.40 37.95
CA ALA A 274 -43.29 15.23 37.09
C ALA A 274 -41.99 15.00 36.30
N ALA A 275 -41.25 13.94 36.65
CA ALA A 275 -40.01 13.60 36.00
C ALA A 275 -40.27 13.33 34.51
N LYS A 276 -39.74 14.19 33.63
CA LYS A 276 -39.66 13.89 32.20
C LYS A 276 -38.96 12.54 32.04
N PRO A 277 -39.46 11.62 31.18
CA PRO A 277 -38.77 10.36 30.95
C PRO A 277 -37.36 10.67 30.44
N ALA A 278 -36.35 10.10 31.10
CA ALA A 278 -34.96 10.31 30.75
C ALA A 278 -34.75 9.95 29.27
N SER A 279 -34.25 10.91 28.49
CA SER A 279 -33.86 10.68 27.10
C SER A 279 -32.79 9.59 27.07
N LYS A 280 -32.92 8.64 26.14
CA LYS A 280 -31.85 7.64 25.92
C LYS A 280 -30.55 8.39 25.60
N PRO A 281 -29.41 7.98 26.18
CA PRO A 281 -28.15 8.66 25.96
C PRO A 281 -27.77 8.59 24.46
N VAL A 282 -27.13 9.64 23.96
CA VAL A 282 -26.71 9.71 22.55
C VAL A 282 -25.55 8.74 22.33
N THR A 283 -25.70 7.79 21.41
CA THR A 283 -24.65 6.80 21.12
C THR A 283 -24.18 6.83 19.66
N THR A 284 -22.88 6.62 19.45
CA THR A 284 -22.27 6.36 18.13
C THR A 284 -21.97 4.87 18.02
N LYS A 285 -22.42 4.24 16.94
CA LYS A 285 -22.06 2.86 16.59
C LYS A 285 -20.80 2.89 15.73
N PHE A 286 -19.69 2.39 16.25
CA PHE A 286 -18.45 2.23 15.49
C PHE A 286 -18.37 0.83 14.88
N LEU A 287 -17.97 0.76 13.61
CA LEU A 287 -17.63 -0.49 12.92
C LEU A 287 -16.38 -0.26 12.05
N ALA A 288 -15.34 -1.02 12.34
CA ALA A 288 -14.21 -1.18 11.45
C ALA A 288 -14.26 -2.54 10.75
N LEU A 289 -13.71 -2.61 9.53
CA LEU A 289 -13.68 -3.82 8.70
C LEU A 289 -12.26 -4.17 8.26
N ASP A 290 -12.07 -5.42 7.82
CA ASP A 290 -10.81 -5.90 7.27
C ASP A 290 -10.59 -5.44 5.82
N LYS A 291 -9.43 -5.72 5.23
CA LYS A 291 -9.20 -5.51 3.80
C LYS A 291 -9.87 -6.56 2.93
N CYS A 292 -10.27 -6.16 1.71
CA CYS A 292 -10.82 -7.04 0.69
C CYS A 292 -9.83 -8.15 0.32
N LEU A 293 -9.96 -9.32 0.95
CA LEU A 293 -9.17 -10.52 0.68
C LEU A 293 -10.01 -11.78 1.00
N PRO A 294 -9.71 -12.93 0.37
CA PRO A 294 -10.41 -14.17 0.63
C PRO A 294 -10.49 -14.54 2.12
N ARG A 295 -11.70 -14.94 2.56
CA ARG A 295 -12.02 -15.35 3.94
C ARG A 295 -11.88 -14.25 5.02
N ARG A 296 -11.80 -12.97 4.63
CA ARG A 296 -11.79 -11.84 5.57
C ARG A 296 -13.16 -11.19 5.74
N GLU A 297 -13.38 -10.55 6.89
CA GLU A 297 -14.60 -9.78 7.18
C GLU A 297 -14.46 -8.34 6.65
N PHE A 298 -14.39 -8.20 5.32
CA PHE A 298 -14.08 -6.92 4.65
C PHE A 298 -15.30 -6.06 4.28
N MET A 299 -16.48 -6.67 4.18
CA MET A 299 -17.74 -6.01 3.83
C MET A 299 -18.81 -6.32 4.89
N GLN A 300 -19.68 -5.36 5.16
CA GLN A 300 -20.90 -5.57 5.95
C GLN A 300 -22.08 -4.80 5.34
N ILE A 301 -23.21 -5.48 5.18
CA ILE A 301 -24.49 -4.88 4.74
C ILE A 301 -25.22 -4.35 5.98
N LEU A 302 -25.76 -3.13 5.88
CA LEU A 302 -26.45 -2.42 6.95
C LEU A 302 -27.66 -1.67 6.39
N ASP A 303 -28.81 -1.82 7.02
CA ASP A 303 -29.96 -0.94 6.78
C ASP A 303 -29.84 0.27 7.71
N LEU A 304 -29.70 1.47 7.14
CA LEU A 304 -29.50 2.73 7.87
C LEU A 304 -30.77 3.59 7.88
N ALA A 305 -30.99 4.33 8.98
CA ALA A 305 -32.09 5.28 9.10
C ALA A 305 -31.69 6.65 8.49
N PRO A 306 -32.62 7.36 7.80
CA PRO A 306 -32.34 8.70 7.29
C PRO A 306 -31.90 9.69 8.37
N SER A 307 -30.99 10.58 8.02
CA SER A 307 -30.61 11.72 8.86
C SER A 307 -31.82 12.61 9.11
N GLY A 308 -32.17 12.80 10.38
CA GLY A 308 -33.35 13.58 10.79
C GLY A 308 -34.54 12.73 11.28
N SER A 309 -34.53 11.40 11.11
CA SER A 309 -35.56 10.55 11.74
C SER A 309 -35.36 10.47 13.26
N ASN A 310 -36.01 11.34 14.01
CA ASN A 310 -36.05 11.27 15.47
C ASN A 310 -36.62 9.91 15.90
N THR A 311 -35.82 9.11 16.61
CA THR A 311 -36.13 7.72 16.94
C THR A 311 -37.15 7.61 18.09
N GLN A 312 -38.38 8.07 17.86
CA GLN A 312 -39.55 7.58 18.58
C GLN A 312 -39.94 6.20 18.01
N THR A 313 -39.12 5.19 18.28
CA THR A 313 -39.47 3.81 17.95
C THR A 313 -40.71 3.38 18.71
N VAL A 314 -41.71 2.93 17.93
CA VAL A 314 -42.94 2.27 18.38
C VAL A 314 -42.62 1.13 19.36
N SER A 315 -43.50 0.90 20.33
CA SER A 315 -43.23 0.00 21.45
C SER A 315 -43.06 -1.46 21.02
N ALA A 316 -42.00 -2.09 21.51
CA ALA A 316 -41.78 -3.53 21.35
C ALA A 316 -42.86 -4.33 22.12
N LYS A 317 -43.85 -4.87 21.39
CA LYS A 317 -44.84 -5.80 21.95
C LYS A 317 -45.20 -7.02 21.10
N GLU A 318 -44.62 -7.20 19.91
CA GLU A 318 -44.98 -8.32 19.01
C GLU A 318 -43.88 -9.38 18.76
N GLU A 319 -42.66 -9.21 19.27
CA GLU A 319 -41.58 -10.23 19.16
C GLU A 319 -41.57 -11.27 20.31
N LYS A 320 -42.72 -11.57 20.92
CA LYS A 320 -42.86 -12.68 21.90
C LYS A 320 -44.07 -13.56 21.62
N LYS A 321 -44.13 -14.15 20.42
CA LYS A 321 -45.08 -15.24 20.12
C LYS A 321 -44.68 -16.17 18.96
N ALA A 322 -43.39 -16.51 18.85
CA ALA A 322 -42.90 -17.44 17.81
C ALA A 322 -41.74 -18.36 18.26
N VAL A 323 -41.67 -18.70 19.55
CA VAL A 323 -40.80 -19.80 20.05
C VAL A 323 -41.58 -20.56 21.11
N ASP A 324 -42.45 -21.47 20.66
CA ASP A 324 -42.97 -22.64 21.39
C ASP A 324 -44.08 -23.33 20.57
N ASN A 325 -43.69 -24.21 19.64
CA ASN A 325 -44.29 -25.54 19.47
C ASN A 325 -43.54 -26.37 18.43
N ILE A 326 -43.47 -27.68 18.67
CA ILE A 326 -42.60 -28.63 17.98
C ILE A 326 -43.43 -29.68 17.20
N SER A 327 -42.82 -30.16 16.11
CA SER A 327 -43.03 -31.46 15.42
C SER A 327 -44.17 -31.69 14.40
N SER A 328 -43.71 -32.30 13.29
CA SER A 328 -44.33 -33.39 12.50
C SER A 328 -45.68 -33.17 11.80
N SER A 329 -45.64 -33.19 10.46
CA SER A 329 -46.07 -34.37 9.69
C SER A 329 -45.62 -34.28 8.22
N GLU A 330 -45.56 -35.43 7.54
CA GLU A 330 -45.17 -35.57 6.14
C GLU A 330 -46.38 -35.50 5.18
N ASP A 331 -46.06 -35.28 3.91
CA ASP A 331 -46.66 -35.92 2.72
C ASP A 331 -47.81 -35.27 1.88
N ALA A 332 -47.62 -35.46 0.56
CA ALA A 332 -48.58 -35.65 -0.54
C ALA A 332 -49.62 -34.58 -1.02
N SER A 333 -49.27 -33.97 -2.17
CA SER A 333 -50.03 -33.99 -3.46
C SER A 333 -51.26 -33.10 -3.76
N GLN A 334 -51.20 -32.46 -4.95
CA GLN A 334 -52.24 -32.21 -5.99
C GLN A 334 -53.62 -31.63 -5.58
N SER A 335 -54.11 -30.55 -6.21
CA SER A 335 -54.74 -30.59 -7.55
C SER A 335 -55.25 -29.21 -8.03
N ASP A 336 -55.74 -29.13 -9.27
CA ASP A 336 -56.08 -27.94 -10.06
C ASP A 336 -57.33 -27.13 -9.62
N GLY A 337 -57.44 -25.87 -10.07
CA GLY A 337 -58.67 -25.07 -9.97
C GLY A 337 -58.57 -23.68 -10.61
N ALA A 338 -59.21 -23.48 -11.77
CA ALA A 338 -59.03 -22.29 -12.61
C ALA A 338 -59.82 -21.03 -12.21
N ALA A 339 -59.19 -19.88 -12.45
CA ALA A 339 -59.72 -18.60 -12.95
C ALA A 339 -60.90 -17.88 -12.23
N LYS A 340 -60.63 -16.64 -11.80
CA LYS A 340 -61.39 -15.49 -12.31
C LYS A 340 -60.62 -14.18 -12.23
N GLU A 341 -60.75 -13.38 -13.30
CA GLU A 341 -60.16 -12.05 -13.43
C GLU A 341 -60.97 -11.01 -12.64
N THR A 342 -60.27 -10.10 -11.96
CA THR A 342 -60.72 -8.73 -11.70
C THR A 342 -59.51 -7.82 -11.77
N GLU A 343 -59.52 -6.86 -12.70
CA GLU A 343 -58.48 -5.84 -12.83
C GLU A 343 -58.52 -4.89 -11.62
N GLU A 344 -57.48 -4.93 -10.78
CA GLU A 344 -57.07 -3.77 -9.98
C GLU A 344 -55.64 -3.44 -10.37
N THR A 345 -55.46 -2.26 -10.96
CA THR A 345 -54.17 -1.77 -11.46
C THR A 345 -53.25 -1.41 -10.29
N THR A 346 -52.51 -2.39 -9.78
CA THR A 346 -51.35 -2.13 -8.93
C THR A 346 -50.30 -1.36 -9.73
N PRO A 347 -49.77 -0.23 -9.22
CA PRO A 347 -48.71 0.47 -9.92
C PRO A 347 -47.45 -0.39 -9.90
N THR A 348 -46.94 -0.74 -11.07
CA THR A 348 -45.63 -1.35 -11.25
C THR A 348 -44.58 -0.51 -10.52
N PRO A 349 -43.68 -1.09 -9.71
CA PRO A 349 -42.55 -0.35 -9.16
C PRO A 349 -41.70 0.16 -10.33
N ILE A 350 -41.66 1.49 -10.49
CA ILE A 350 -40.71 2.14 -11.37
C ILE A 350 -39.31 1.76 -10.83
N PRO A 351 -38.37 1.26 -11.65
CA PRO A 351 -37.01 1.03 -11.18
C PRO A 351 -36.45 2.33 -10.63
N SER A 352 -36.09 2.34 -9.34
CA SER A 352 -35.65 3.54 -8.66
C SER A 352 -34.41 4.11 -9.33
N SER A 353 -34.48 5.38 -9.73
CA SER A 353 -33.30 6.12 -10.21
C SER A 353 -32.21 6.05 -9.14
N SER A 354 -30.97 5.81 -9.57
CA SER A 354 -29.79 5.82 -8.68
C SER A 354 -29.78 7.05 -7.77
N PRO A 355 -29.45 6.91 -6.47
CA PRO A 355 -29.47 8.04 -5.55
C PRO A 355 -28.55 9.17 -6.03
N LYS A 356 -29.04 10.42 -5.98
CA LYS A 356 -28.26 11.60 -6.33
C LYS A 356 -27.39 12.06 -5.15
N ILE A 357 -26.20 12.56 -5.46
CA ILE A 357 -25.35 13.26 -4.49
C ILE A 357 -25.79 14.72 -4.43
N MET A 358 -26.05 15.19 -3.21
CA MET A 358 -26.47 16.54 -2.92
C MET A 358 -25.42 17.22 -2.03
N PHE A 359 -25.18 18.51 -2.24
CA PHE A 359 -24.35 19.32 -1.36
C PHE A 359 -24.94 19.41 0.05
N ASP A 360 -24.04 19.57 1.02
CA ASP A 360 -24.39 20.06 2.34
C ASP A 360 -24.16 21.58 2.41
N LEU A 361 -25.23 22.35 2.61
CA LEU A 361 -25.16 23.82 2.52
C LEU A 361 -24.36 24.43 3.69
N GLU A 362 -24.37 23.78 4.86
CA GLU A 362 -23.57 24.20 6.01
C GLU A 362 -22.09 23.92 5.75
N TRP A 363 -21.74 22.76 5.19
CA TRP A 363 -20.37 22.44 4.76
C TRP A 363 -19.82 23.43 3.73
N LEU A 364 -20.61 23.79 2.71
CA LEU A 364 -20.21 24.82 1.74
C LEU A 364 -20.00 26.20 2.40
N ALA A 365 -20.80 26.54 3.42
CA ALA A 365 -20.61 27.77 4.20
C ALA A 365 -19.32 27.70 5.04
N VAL A 366 -19.04 26.56 5.69
CA VAL A 366 -17.79 26.29 6.43
C VAL A 366 -16.57 26.40 5.52
N LEU A 367 -16.58 25.76 4.34
CA LEU A 367 -15.50 25.84 3.36
C LEU A 367 -15.23 27.30 2.98
N ARG A 368 -16.27 28.05 2.60
CA ARG A 368 -16.14 29.47 2.23
C ARG A 368 -15.62 30.34 3.38
N ALA A 369 -16.09 30.10 4.61
CA ALA A 369 -15.66 30.86 5.78
C ALA A 369 -14.19 30.58 6.15
N THR A 370 -13.72 29.34 5.98
CA THR A 370 -12.38 28.88 6.38
C THR A 370 -11.33 28.91 5.27
N HIS A 371 -11.70 29.09 4.00
CA HIS A 371 -10.76 28.99 2.87
C HIS A 371 -9.54 29.92 2.96
N HIS A 372 -9.69 31.08 3.61
CA HIS A 372 -8.60 32.02 3.86
C HIS A 372 -7.53 31.49 4.83
N LEU A 373 -7.79 30.37 5.52
CA LEU A 373 -6.85 29.64 6.38
C LEU A 373 -6.07 28.55 5.62
N ALA A 374 -6.48 28.22 4.38
CA ALA A 374 -5.76 27.27 3.55
C ALA A 374 -4.35 27.78 3.25
N SER A 375 -3.38 26.87 3.23
CA SER A 375 -1.96 27.19 3.09
C SER A 375 -1.26 26.12 2.28
N SER A 376 -0.52 26.53 1.25
CA SER A 376 0.42 25.70 0.49
C SER A 376 1.82 25.64 1.12
N SER A 377 1.98 26.12 2.35
CA SER A 377 3.27 26.15 3.05
C SER A 377 3.49 24.96 3.98
N LYS A 378 4.76 24.60 4.21
CA LYS A 378 5.19 23.66 5.26
C LYS A 378 4.92 24.21 6.67
N PHE A 379 4.81 25.52 6.81
CA PHE A 379 4.53 26.18 8.09
C PHE A 379 3.03 26.07 8.46
N ALA A 380 2.77 26.18 9.76
CA ALA A 380 1.42 26.04 10.27
C ALA A 380 0.51 27.19 9.80
N PRO A 381 -0.68 26.90 9.21
CA PRO A 381 -1.68 27.92 8.98
C PRO A 381 -2.18 28.47 10.31
N ARG A 382 -2.68 29.71 10.31
CA ARG A 382 -3.19 30.38 11.52
C ARG A 382 -4.63 29.94 11.82
N VAL A 383 -4.83 28.64 12.07
CA VAL A 383 -6.13 28.10 12.48
C VAL A 383 -6.53 28.76 13.81
N PRO A 384 -7.72 29.39 13.92
CA PRO A 384 -8.17 30.01 15.16
C PRO A 384 -8.30 29.01 16.31
N GLN A 385 -7.94 29.44 17.53
CA GLN A 385 -8.24 28.70 18.75
C GLN A 385 -9.66 28.98 19.29
N GLU A 386 -10.31 30.04 18.80
CA GLU A 386 -11.69 30.40 19.14
C GLU A 386 -12.67 29.76 18.14
N GLU A 387 -13.87 29.39 18.61
CA GLU A 387 -14.92 28.85 17.75
C GLU A 387 -15.35 29.88 16.68
N MET A 388 -15.19 29.52 15.40
CA MET A 388 -15.83 30.23 14.30
C MET A 388 -17.34 30.01 14.37
N LYS A 389 -18.12 31.01 13.94
CA LYS A 389 -19.58 30.91 13.87
C LYS A 389 -20.05 30.92 12.42
N ILE A 390 -20.82 29.90 12.05
CA ILE A 390 -21.65 29.87 10.85
C ILE A 390 -23.04 30.37 11.24
N GLU A 391 -23.60 31.31 10.48
CA GLU A 391 -24.93 31.86 10.73
C GLU A 391 -25.90 31.49 9.58
N ASP A 392 -27.22 31.60 9.83
CA ASP A 392 -28.26 31.33 8.83
C ASP A 392 -28.05 32.12 7.52
N LYS A 393 -27.48 33.34 7.62
CA LYS A 393 -27.16 34.20 6.48
C LYS A 393 -26.13 33.58 5.54
N ASP A 394 -25.19 32.80 6.07
CA ASP A 394 -24.09 32.21 5.30
C ASP A 394 -24.60 31.00 4.50
N ILE A 395 -25.46 30.19 5.12
CA ILE A 395 -26.21 29.11 4.45
C ILE A 395 -27.18 29.68 3.41
N ALA A 396 -27.91 30.75 3.73
CA ALA A 396 -28.79 31.43 2.78
C ALA A 396 -28.03 31.97 1.56
N TRP A 397 -26.84 32.56 1.78
CA TRP A 397 -25.95 33.01 0.70
C TRP A 397 -25.52 31.85 -0.20
N VAL A 398 -25.09 30.72 0.38
CA VAL A 398 -24.70 29.52 -0.39
C VAL A 398 -25.87 29.02 -1.22
N LYS A 399 -27.06 28.90 -0.62
CA LYS A 399 -28.25 28.41 -1.32
C LYS A 399 -28.63 29.30 -2.50
N GLN A 400 -28.67 30.62 -2.29
CA GLN A 400 -28.93 31.58 -3.37
C GLN A 400 -27.87 31.47 -4.47
N ARG A 401 -26.59 31.48 -4.11
CA ARG A 401 -25.47 31.42 -5.06
C ARG A 401 -25.48 30.13 -5.89
N LEU A 402 -25.87 29.00 -5.32
CA LEU A 402 -26.01 27.73 -6.04
C LEU A 402 -27.12 27.79 -7.09
N GLN A 403 -28.28 28.34 -6.73
CA GLN A 403 -29.41 28.49 -7.65
C GLN A 403 -29.10 29.45 -8.80
N GLU A 404 -28.46 30.60 -8.49
CA GLU A 404 -27.94 31.53 -9.50
C GLU A 404 -26.93 30.84 -10.44
N PHE A 405 -25.96 30.11 -9.89
CA PHE A 405 -24.90 29.47 -10.68
C PHE A 405 -25.42 28.38 -11.62
N VAL A 406 -26.35 27.54 -11.14
CA VAL A 406 -27.02 26.51 -11.95
C VAL A 406 -27.79 27.15 -13.11
N ALA A 407 -28.50 28.26 -12.86
CA ALA A 407 -29.23 29.00 -13.88
C ALA A 407 -28.29 29.69 -14.90
N ASP A 408 -27.26 30.39 -14.43
CA ASP A 408 -26.27 31.11 -15.25
C ASP A 408 -25.52 30.15 -16.20
N LYS A 409 -25.08 29.01 -15.67
CA LYS A 409 -24.35 27.96 -16.41
C LYS A 409 -25.27 27.02 -17.19
N LYS A 410 -26.60 27.11 -17.01
CA LYS A 410 -27.63 26.25 -17.62
C LYS A 410 -27.42 24.75 -17.36
N LEU A 411 -27.08 24.41 -16.11
CA LEU A 411 -26.84 23.03 -15.70
C LEU A 411 -28.17 22.31 -15.49
N ASP A 412 -28.32 21.08 -16.01
CA ASP A 412 -29.49 20.23 -15.79
C ASP A 412 -29.35 19.48 -14.45
N LYS A 413 -29.48 20.22 -13.34
CA LYS A 413 -29.28 19.75 -11.95
C LYS A 413 -30.39 20.31 -11.07
N VAL A 414 -30.90 19.51 -10.12
CA VAL A 414 -31.95 19.94 -9.18
C VAL A 414 -31.39 20.76 -8.01
N ASP A 415 -32.24 21.42 -7.22
CA ASP A 415 -31.81 22.22 -6.05
C ASP A 415 -30.91 21.39 -5.13
N CYS A 416 -29.72 21.94 -4.81
CA CYS A 416 -28.67 21.29 -4.02
C CYS A 416 -27.99 20.05 -4.64
N GLU A 417 -28.28 19.64 -5.87
CA GLU A 417 -27.56 18.53 -6.53
C GLU A 417 -26.09 18.89 -6.83
N TRP A 418 -25.20 17.88 -6.79
CA TRP A 418 -23.79 18.07 -7.15
C TRP A 418 -23.66 18.56 -8.61
N ILE A 419 -22.99 19.69 -8.80
CA ILE A 419 -23.06 20.46 -10.06
C ILE A 419 -22.26 19.88 -11.23
N THR A 420 -21.45 18.85 -11.00
CA THR A 420 -20.58 18.26 -12.02
C THR A 420 -20.87 16.78 -12.25
N ASP A 421 -20.56 16.32 -13.45
CA ASP A 421 -20.45 14.91 -13.79
C ASP A 421 -18.97 14.51 -13.89
N PHE A 422 -18.69 13.22 -14.11
CA PHE A 422 -17.31 12.73 -14.28
C PHE A 422 -16.61 13.37 -15.48
N ALA A 423 -15.43 13.95 -15.23
CA ALA A 423 -14.54 14.49 -16.25
C ALA A 423 -13.21 13.72 -16.28
N LYS A 424 -12.82 13.26 -17.46
CA LYS A 424 -11.57 12.53 -17.69
C LYS A 424 -10.40 13.52 -17.83
N THR A 425 -9.63 13.72 -16.77
CA THR A 425 -8.50 14.67 -16.72
C THR A 425 -7.16 14.15 -17.25
N ALA A 426 -6.99 12.83 -17.45
CA ALA A 426 -5.73 12.23 -17.91
C ALA A 426 -5.97 11.04 -18.86
N PRO A 427 -4.96 10.63 -19.65
CA PRO A 427 -5.00 9.37 -20.39
C PRO A 427 -5.20 8.18 -19.45
N GLY A 428 -6.08 7.25 -19.83
CA GLY A 428 -6.22 5.97 -19.16
C GLY A 428 -5.11 4.99 -19.57
N HIS A 429 -4.86 3.96 -18.77
CA HIS A 429 -3.85 2.95 -19.10
C HIS A 429 -4.08 2.32 -20.50
N GLY A 430 -3.05 2.40 -21.34
CA GLY A 430 -3.04 1.94 -22.73
C GLY A 430 -3.33 3.02 -23.77
N GLU A 431 -3.62 4.25 -23.37
CA GLU A 431 -3.80 5.42 -24.25
C GLU A 431 -2.48 6.20 -24.40
N GLU A 432 -2.34 7.00 -25.46
CA GLU A 432 -1.13 7.81 -25.68
C GLU A 432 -0.91 8.81 -24.53
N GLU A 433 0.26 8.72 -23.89
CA GLU A 433 0.56 9.61 -22.79
C GLU A 433 1.16 10.94 -23.26
N GLY A 434 0.41 12.03 -23.10
CA GLY A 434 0.90 13.39 -23.33
C GLY A 434 2.02 13.83 -22.36
N PRO A 435 2.59 15.03 -22.57
CA PRO A 435 3.60 15.60 -21.67
C PRO A 435 3.08 15.67 -20.22
N ILE A 436 4.00 15.60 -19.26
CA ILE A 436 3.68 15.69 -17.84
C ILE A 436 3.27 17.14 -17.52
N LEU A 437 1.98 17.37 -17.38
CA LEU A 437 1.38 18.62 -16.94
C LEU A 437 0.78 18.43 -15.54
N VAL A 438 1.07 19.35 -14.63
CA VAL A 438 0.34 19.47 -13.38
C VAL A 438 -1.03 20.06 -13.73
N THR A 439 -2.01 19.18 -13.93
CA THR A 439 -3.38 19.57 -14.29
C THR A 439 -4.23 19.69 -13.02
N GLY A 440 -5.05 20.75 -12.94
CA GLY A 440 -6.15 20.82 -11.99
C GLY A 440 -7.27 19.84 -12.32
N ASN A 441 -8.47 20.07 -11.77
CA ASN A 441 -9.67 19.33 -12.16
C ASN A 441 -10.81 20.31 -12.50
N PRO A 442 -11.50 20.20 -13.65
CA PRO A 442 -12.58 21.11 -13.98
C PRO A 442 -13.75 21.03 -12.97
N GLN A 443 -13.85 19.93 -12.22
CA GLN A 443 -14.81 19.82 -11.12
C GLN A 443 -14.44 20.71 -9.93
N THR A 444 -13.15 20.77 -9.59
CA THR A 444 -12.62 21.66 -8.55
C THR A 444 -12.76 23.12 -8.97
N ASP A 445 -12.42 23.45 -10.22
CA ASP A 445 -12.54 24.80 -10.76
C ASP A 445 -14.00 25.32 -10.67
N LEU A 446 -14.98 24.50 -11.08
CA LEU A 446 -16.41 24.86 -11.00
C LEU A 446 -16.91 25.04 -9.57
N LEU A 447 -16.43 24.23 -8.62
CA LEU A 447 -16.78 24.38 -7.19
C LEU A 447 -16.18 25.66 -6.58
N LEU A 448 -14.94 26.00 -6.94
CA LEU A 448 -14.30 27.24 -6.51
C LEU A 448 -14.93 28.47 -7.17
N GLU A 449 -15.35 28.39 -8.44
CA GLU A 449 -16.11 29.45 -9.14
C GLU A 449 -17.50 29.66 -8.51
N LEU A 450 -18.19 28.58 -8.16
CA LEU A 450 -19.46 28.62 -7.41
C LEU A 450 -19.28 29.40 -6.11
N LEU A 451 -18.29 29.02 -5.28
CA LEU A 451 -18.06 29.62 -3.97
C LEU A 451 -17.33 30.99 -4.01
N LYS A 452 -16.83 31.40 -5.18
CA LYS A 452 -15.97 32.58 -5.40
C LYS A 452 -14.67 32.53 -4.61
N LEU A 453 -14.00 31.38 -4.65
CA LEU A 453 -12.75 31.10 -3.93
C LEU A 453 -11.57 30.94 -4.91
N PRO A 454 -10.35 31.37 -4.54
CA PRO A 454 -9.15 31.15 -5.34
C PRO A 454 -8.61 29.73 -5.17
N HIS A 455 -7.81 29.27 -6.13
CA HIS A 455 -6.94 28.10 -5.95
C HIS A 455 -5.84 28.41 -4.94
N VAL A 456 -5.70 27.57 -3.90
CA VAL A 456 -4.68 27.72 -2.83
C VAL A 456 -3.88 26.42 -2.64
N VAL A 457 -4.57 25.29 -2.53
CA VAL A 457 -3.98 23.94 -2.34
C VAL A 457 -4.21 23.01 -3.53
N THR A 458 -4.80 23.55 -4.60
CA THR A 458 -5.05 22.91 -5.89
C THR A 458 -4.55 23.83 -7.01
N ALA A 459 -4.44 23.33 -8.24
CA ALA A 459 -4.16 24.14 -9.43
C ALA A 459 -5.44 24.29 -10.29
N PRO A 460 -5.57 25.35 -11.11
CA PRO A 460 -6.59 25.42 -12.15
C PRO A 460 -6.43 24.31 -13.20
N PHE A 461 -7.52 23.88 -13.82
CA PHE A 461 -7.47 22.94 -14.93
C PHE A 461 -6.98 23.63 -16.21
N VAL A 462 -6.03 22.99 -16.89
CA VAL A 462 -5.51 23.41 -18.20
C VAL A 462 -5.79 22.28 -19.18
N ASP A 463 -6.67 22.53 -20.14
CA ASP A 463 -6.94 21.58 -21.23
C ASP A 463 -5.72 21.53 -22.17
N GLY A 464 -5.34 20.32 -22.60
CA GLY A 464 -4.20 20.07 -23.48
C GLY A 464 -4.33 20.71 -24.87
N SER A 465 -5.51 21.23 -25.20
CA SER A 465 -5.79 22.05 -26.39
C SER A 465 -5.19 23.47 -26.32
N ALA A 466 -4.87 23.99 -25.13
CA ALA A 466 -4.43 25.38 -24.91
C ALA A 466 -2.92 25.62 -25.17
N ARG A 467 -2.41 25.21 -26.34
CA ARG A 467 -1.07 25.63 -26.81
C ARG A 467 -1.14 26.99 -27.53
N THR A 468 -0.93 28.07 -26.77
CA THR A 468 -0.13 29.28 -27.09
C THR A 468 -0.60 30.46 -26.24
N ALA A 469 0.03 30.63 -25.08
CA ALA A 469 0.22 31.93 -24.46
C ALA A 469 1.62 31.90 -23.83
N THR A 470 2.56 32.62 -24.44
CA THR A 470 3.91 32.81 -23.88
C THR A 470 3.77 33.59 -22.57
N VAL A 471 4.09 32.95 -21.46
CA VAL A 471 4.32 33.64 -20.19
C VAL A 471 5.79 34.09 -20.23
N GLU A 472 6.01 35.41 -20.33
CA GLU A 472 7.33 36.00 -20.15
C GLU A 472 7.80 35.73 -18.71
N ASP A 473 9.02 35.22 -18.54
CA ASP A 473 9.61 35.03 -17.20
C ASP A 473 10.20 36.37 -16.72
N PRO A 474 9.68 36.98 -15.63
CA PRO A 474 10.21 38.23 -15.10
C PRO A 474 11.59 38.10 -14.42
N ASN A 475 12.25 36.93 -14.48
CA ASN A 475 13.60 36.70 -13.95
C ASN A 475 14.58 36.14 -15.00
N GLU A 476 14.30 36.22 -16.30
CA GLU A 476 15.34 36.02 -17.32
C GLU A 476 16.35 37.19 -17.22
N ILE A 477 17.47 36.93 -16.56
CA ILE A 477 18.58 37.89 -16.46
C ILE A 477 19.37 37.78 -17.76
N ASP A 478 19.18 38.77 -18.62
CA ASP A 478 19.94 38.96 -19.85
C ASP A 478 21.42 39.17 -19.49
N LEU A 479 22.22 38.14 -19.75
CA LEU A 479 23.68 38.16 -19.66
C LEU A 479 24.19 37.90 -21.07
N ASP A 480 24.38 38.96 -21.85
CA ASP A 480 25.50 39.16 -22.79
C ASP A 480 25.28 40.44 -23.65
N ASP A 481 25.47 41.60 -23.01
CA ASP A 481 25.92 42.88 -23.62
C ASP A 481 27.09 43.31 -22.68
N ASP A 482 28.28 43.74 -23.11
CA ASP A 482 28.65 44.45 -24.34
C ASP A 482 29.96 43.90 -24.96
N GLY A 483 30.25 44.18 -26.24
CA GLY A 483 31.66 44.14 -26.70
C GLY A 483 32.01 43.94 -28.18
N GLU A 484 31.69 44.93 -29.01
CA GLU A 484 32.56 45.43 -30.11
C GLU A 484 32.83 44.61 -31.41
N GLU A 485 32.57 45.32 -32.53
CA GLU A 485 33.34 45.40 -33.79
C GLU A 485 33.12 44.42 -34.98
N GLU A 486 32.36 44.96 -35.95
CA GLU A 486 32.72 45.19 -37.38
C GLU A 486 32.60 44.12 -38.51
N GLU A 487 31.92 44.61 -39.56
CA GLU A 487 32.07 44.43 -41.03
C GLU A 487 31.85 43.06 -41.74
N ASP A 488 30.97 43.13 -42.76
CA ASP A 488 31.00 42.53 -44.12
C ASP A 488 31.37 41.03 -44.30
N ASP A 489 30.65 40.21 -45.09
CA ASP A 489 30.39 40.47 -46.52
C ASP A 489 29.40 39.48 -47.19
N ALA A 490 28.80 39.94 -48.30
CA ALA A 490 28.34 39.26 -49.53
C ALA A 490 28.06 37.72 -49.65
N ASP A 491 26.80 37.41 -49.98
CA ASP A 491 26.33 36.91 -51.31
C ASP A 491 26.08 35.40 -51.65
N ASP A 492 25.07 35.23 -52.51
CA ASP A 492 24.59 34.13 -53.39
C ASP A 492 25.00 32.65 -53.15
N SER A 493 24.08 31.67 -53.18
CA SER A 493 23.31 31.36 -54.40
C SER A 493 22.30 30.21 -54.22
N LYS A 494 21.37 30.10 -55.18
CA LYS A 494 20.22 29.16 -55.20
C LYS A 494 20.36 28.12 -56.35
N PRO A 495 19.33 27.31 -56.70
CA PRO A 495 19.34 25.85 -56.57
C PRO A 495 19.44 25.08 -57.92
N MET A 496 19.38 23.75 -57.91
CA MET A 496 18.63 23.01 -58.95
C MET A 496 18.24 21.57 -58.57
N GLU A 497 17.03 21.19 -58.99
CA GLU A 497 16.52 19.81 -59.04
C GLU A 497 17.05 19.08 -60.30
N THR A 498 16.90 17.76 -60.37
CA THR A 498 16.27 17.07 -61.54
C THR A 498 16.15 15.54 -61.37
N ASP A 499 14.90 15.07 -61.46
CA ASP A 499 14.36 13.88 -62.15
C ASP A 499 15.09 12.50 -62.21
N ALA A 500 14.27 11.45 -62.00
CA ALA A 500 14.53 10.04 -62.37
C ALA A 500 14.29 9.80 -63.89
N PRO A 501 14.56 8.60 -64.49
CA PRO A 501 13.55 7.50 -64.42
C PRO A 501 14.01 6.02 -64.63
N THR A 502 13.15 5.07 -64.19
CA THR A 502 12.79 3.74 -64.78
C THR A 502 13.83 2.67 -65.23
N SER A 503 13.68 1.41 -64.75
CA SER A 503 13.11 0.23 -65.50
C SER A 503 13.75 -1.17 -65.24
N ASN A 504 12.95 -2.08 -64.64
CA ASN A 504 12.63 -3.49 -65.00
C ASN A 504 13.63 -4.68 -65.16
N ASP A 505 13.02 -5.88 -65.09
CA ASP A 505 13.47 -7.26 -65.40
C ASP A 505 14.40 -7.98 -64.37
N GLY A 506 14.25 -9.29 -64.04
CA GLY A 506 13.19 -10.27 -64.35
C GLY A 506 13.53 -11.74 -63.97
N ALA A 507 12.58 -12.48 -63.37
CA ALA A 507 12.43 -13.96 -63.21
C ALA A 507 13.66 -14.86 -62.86
N THR A 508 13.65 -15.64 -61.77
CA THR A 508 13.24 -17.09 -61.67
C THR A 508 13.77 -17.69 -60.34
N ALA A 509 13.37 -18.84 -59.77
CA ALA A 509 12.18 -19.71 -59.84
C ALA A 509 12.16 -20.72 -58.64
N ASN A 510 11.07 -21.48 -58.46
CA ASN A 510 10.87 -22.59 -57.49
C ASN A 510 11.05 -23.98 -58.21
N PRO A 511 11.02 -25.19 -57.58
CA PRO A 511 10.26 -25.59 -56.35
C PRO A 511 10.89 -26.66 -55.40
N THR A 512 10.25 -26.94 -54.24
CA THR A 512 9.59 -28.24 -53.89
C THR A 512 9.11 -28.30 -52.42
N GLU A 513 7.82 -28.57 -52.21
CA GLU A 513 7.26 -29.20 -50.99
C GLU A 513 7.04 -30.71 -51.21
N PRO A 514 6.68 -31.50 -50.17
CA PRO A 514 5.27 -31.86 -49.94
C PRO A 514 4.81 -31.60 -48.49
N GLU A 515 3.59 -31.11 -48.22
CA GLU A 515 2.26 -31.80 -48.28
C GLU A 515 2.11 -33.01 -47.32
N LEU A 516 0.98 -33.27 -46.63
CA LEU A 516 -0.30 -32.56 -46.44
C LEU A 516 -1.10 -33.26 -45.30
N ALA A 517 -1.97 -32.56 -44.55
CA ALA A 517 -3.25 -33.10 -44.02
C ALA A 517 -4.16 -32.03 -43.35
N THR A 518 -4.96 -31.36 -44.16
CA THR A 518 -6.43 -31.11 -44.00
C THR A 518 -7.04 -31.06 -42.57
N ALA A 519 -7.55 -29.94 -42.05
CA ALA A 519 -8.65 -29.05 -42.52
C ALA A 519 -10.10 -29.55 -42.28
N ALA A 520 -10.86 -28.81 -41.46
CA ALA A 520 -12.32 -28.75 -41.44
C ALA A 520 -12.78 -27.41 -40.82
N ALA A 521 -13.79 -26.76 -41.42
CA ALA A 521 -14.35 -25.49 -40.97
C ALA A 521 -15.86 -25.61 -40.71
N ALA A 522 -16.42 -24.85 -39.76
CA ALA A 522 -17.86 -24.76 -39.54
C ALA A 522 -18.32 -23.40 -38.94
N ASP A 523 -19.22 -22.76 -39.70
CA ASP A 523 -20.22 -21.69 -39.43
C ASP A 523 -20.36 -21.07 -38.01
N PRO A 524 -20.36 -19.72 -37.89
CA PRO A 524 -20.84 -19.04 -36.70
C PRO A 524 -22.36 -18.78 -36.77
N ARG A 525 -23.15 -19.58 -36.01
CA ARG A 525 -24.39 -19.13 -35.34
C ARG A 525 -24.98 -20.21 -34.43
N ASN A 526 -25.35 -19.77 -33.22
CA ASN A 526 -26.39 -20.34 -32.36
C ASN A 526 -26.14 -21.70 -31.67
N SER A 527 -25.63 -21.66 -30.42
CA SER A 527 -26.32 -22.32 -29.29
C SER A 527 -25.88 -21.76 -27.93
N PHE A 528 -26.87 -21.41 -27.10
CA PHE A 528 -26.68 -21.06 -25.69
C PHE A 528 -26.46 -22.31 -24.83
N SER A 529 -26.03 -22.06 -23.58
CA SER A 529 -26.08 -22.96 -22.41
C SER A 529 -25.10 -24.16 -22.34
N ASN A 530 -24.01 -23.98 -21.56
CA ASN A 530 -23.69 -24.89 -20.45
C ASN A 530 -22.69 -24.23 -19.47
N PRO A 531 -23.01 -24.03 -18.17
CA PRO A 531 -22.06 -23.46 -17.22
C PRO A 531 -20.97 -24.48 -16.83
N LYS A 532 -19.74 -24.27 -17.31
CA LYS A 532 -18.58 -25.08 -16.89
C LYS A 532 -18.29 -24.85 -15.40
N THR A 533 -18.48 -25.90 -14.60
CA THR A 533 -18.37 -25.85 -13.14
C THR A 533 -16.97 -25.43 -12.64
N MET A 534 -16.98 -24.79 -11.46
CA MET A 534 -15.83 -24.23 -10.72
C MET A 534 -14.63 -25.20 -10.53
N LYS A 535 -14.85 -26.51 -10.63
CA LYS A 535 -13.77 -27.53 -10.64
C LYS A 535 -12.77 -27.35 -11.80
N THR A 536 -13.19 -26.75 -12.91
CA THR A 536 -12.31 -26.48 -14.06
C THR A 536 -11.34 -25.33 -13.74
N TRP A 537 -11.85 -24.24 -13.16
CA TRP A 537 -11.05 -23.09 -12.71
C TRP A 537 -10.04 -23.46 -11.62
N VAL A 538 -10.41 -24.30 -10.65
CA VAL A 538 -9.46 -24.79 -9.63
C VAL A 538 -8.34 -25.63 -10.26
N ARG A 539 -8.66 -26.40 -11.32
CA ARG A 539 -7.68 -27.23 -12.04
C ARG A 539 -6.77 -26.40 -12.97
N GLU A 540 -7.28 -25.32 -13.57
CA GLU A 540 -6.47 -24.35 -14.34
C GLU A 540 -5.62 -23.45 -13.43
N ALA A 541 -6.14 -22.97 -12.30
CA ALA A 541 -5.35 -22.26 -11.31
C ALA A 541 -4.22 -23.15 -10.75
N SER A 542 -4.54 -24.41 -10.45
CA SER A 542 -3.56 -25.42 -10.04
C SER A 542 -2.59 -25.86 -11.15
N SER A 543 -2.90 -25.59 -12.43
CA SER A 543 -1.95 -25.78 -13.53
C SER A 543 -1.07 -24.56 -13.77
N ARG A 544 -1.55 -23.34 -13.46
CA ARG A 544 -0.74 -22.10 -13.49
C ARG A 544 0.32 -22.07 -12.39
N VAL A 545 0.01 -22.57 -11.19
CA VAL A 545 1.00 -22.78 -10.10
C VAL A 545 2.04 -23.86 -10.45
N ARG A 546 1.80 -24.67 -11.50
CA ARG A 546 2.73 -25.69 -12.02
C ARG A 546 3.36 -25.30 -13.36
N GLN A 547 3.38 -24.01 -13.69
CA GLN A 547 4.23 -23.52 -14.76
C GLN A 547 5.63 -23.27 -14.19
N PRO A 548 6.70 -23.88 -14.77
CA PRO A 548 8.05 -23.46 -14.47
C PRO A 548 8.18 -21.95 -14.68
N HIS A 549 8.98 -21.29 -13.84
CA HIS A 549 9.29 -19.85 -13.91
C HIS A 549 8.17 -18.87 -13.49
N PHE A 550 7.23 -19.25 -12.62
CA PHE A 550 6.36 -18.26 -11.93
C PHE A 550 7.12 -17.53 -10.81
N GLY A 551 7.76 -16.40 -11.12
CA GLY A 551 8.42 -15.51 -10.16
C GLY A 551 9.22 -14.39 -10.84
N PRO A 552 9.97 -13.56 -10.08
CA PRO A 552 10.80 -12.51 -10.66
C PRO A 552 11.89 -13.07 -11.59
N SER A 553 12.25 -12.30 -12.61
CA SER A 553 13.34 -12.65 -13.53
C SER A 553 14.67 -12.80 -12.78
N LEU A 554 15.36 -13.93 -13.01
CA LEU A 554 16.70 -14.16 -12.48
C LEU A 554 17.73 -13.48 -13.37
N ASP A 555 18.47 -12.53 -12.81
CA ASP A 555 19.48 -11.77 -13.53
C ASP A 555 20.90 -12.13 -13.05
N TYR A 556 21.65 -12.77 -13.94
CA TYR A 556 23.05 -13.13 -13.78
C TYR A 556 23.97 -12.26 -14.65
N GLY A 557 23.42 -11.29 -15.40
CA GLY A 557 24.14 -10.46 -16.35
C GLY A 557 24.78 -9.24 -15.68
N VAL A 558 25.78 -8.64 -16.33
CA VAL A 558 26.41 -7.39 -15.89
C VAL A 558 26.66 -6.48 -17.09
N ASP A 559 26.49 -5.18 -16.92
CA ASP A 559 26.94 -4.22 -17.94
C ASP A 559 28.46 -4.08 -17.88
N LYS A 560 29.15 -4.79 -18.79
CA LYS A 560 30.62 -4.74 -18.89
C LYS A 560 31.16 -3.35 -19.17
N THR A 561 30.37 -2.41 -19.71
CA THR A 561 30.83 -1.03 -19.97
C THR A 561 30.96 -0.20 -18.70
N LEU A 562 30.24 -0.57 -17.63
CA LEU A 562 30.21 0.12 -16.34
C LEU A 562 31.11 -0.53 -15.26
N LEU A 563 31.66 -1.71 -15.54
CA LEU A 563 32.56 -2.44 -14.63
C LEU A 563 34.01 -1.98 -14.76
N ASP A 564 34.74 -2.00 -13.64
CA ASP A 564 36.21 -1.91 -13.64
C ASP A 564 36.84 -3.01 -14.50
N SER A 565 37.98 -2.71 -15.15
CA SER A 565 38.67 -3.64 -16.05
C SER A 565 39.09 -4.94 -15.36
N ALA A 566 39.41 -4.90 -14.07
CA ALA A 566 39.69 -6.10 -13.27
C ALA A 566 38.44 -7.00 -13.18
N LEU A 567 37.27 -6.42 -12.85
CA LEU A 567 36.00 -7.15 -12.79
C LEU A 567 35.57 -7.70 -14.16
N GLN A 568 35.74 -6.92 -15.23
CA GLN A 568 35.45 -7.38 -16.60
C GLN A 568 36.29 -8.62 -16.96
N SER A 569 37.58 -8.63 -16.59
CA SER A 569 38.51 -9.74 -16.87
C SER A 569 38.25 -10.98 -16.03
N ALA A 570 37.78 -10.80 -14.79
CA ALA A 570 37.48 -11.85 -13.83
C ALA A 570 36.02 -12.34 -13.89
N PHE A 571 35.18 -11.75 -14.75
CA PHE A 571 33.75 -12.05 -14.79
C PHE A 571 33.46 -13.45 -15.35
N VAL A 572 32.91 -14.31 -14.48
CA VAL A 572 32.39 -15.63 -14.84
C VAL A 572 30.88 -15.52 -15.00
N GLN A 573 30.37 -15.71 -16.22
CA GLN A 573 28.93 -15.85 -16.43
C GLN A 573 28.46 -17.14 -15.74
N LEU A 574 27.47 -17.00 -14.86
CA LEU A 574 26.70 -18.09 -14.27
C LEU A 574 25.27 -18.03 -14.80
N ASP A 575 24.55 -19.12 -14.63
CA ASP A 575 23.22 -19.33 -15.19
C ASP A 575 22.35 -20.07 -14.15
N CYS A 576 21.03 -20.04 -14.35
CA CYS A 576 20.10 -20.87 -13.58
C CYS A 576 20.37 -22.35 -13.91
N ASP A 577 20.62 -23.16 -12.89
CA ASP A 577 20.96 -24.58 -13.01
C ASP A 577 19.99 -25.49 -12.25
N GLU A 578 20.16 -26.82 -12.35
CA GLU A 578 19.23 -27.82 -11.81
C GLU A 578 19.00 -27.68 -10.28
N GLU A 579 20.03 -27.31 -9.50
CA GLU A 579 19.87 -27.04 -8.07
C GLU A 579 19.14 -25.72 -7.81
N THR A 580 19.39 -24.68 -8.62
CA THR A 580 18.62 -23.43 -8.59
C THR A 580 17.15 -23.71 -8.91
N GLU A 581 16.85 -24.42 -10.00
CA GLU A 581 15.48 -24.80 -10.38
C GLU A 581 14.80 -25.65 -9.31
N THR A 582 15.50 -26.63 -8.73
CA THR A 582 14.99 -27.45 -7.62
C THR A 582 14.63 -26.59 -6.40
N PHE A 583 15.42 -25.56 -6.09
CA PHE A 583 15.11 -24.61 -5.02
C PHE A 583 13.84 -23.80 -5.35
N LEU A 584 13.71 -23.28 -6.58
CA LEU A 584 12.52 -22.55 -7.05
C LEU A 584 11.26 -23.44 -6.98
N ASP A 585 11.36 -24.69 -7.42
CA ASP A 585 10.26 -25.66 -7.37
C ASP A 585 9.85 -25.95 -5.91
N SER A 586 10.82 -26.12 -5.00
CA SER A 586 10.55 -26.29 -3.57
C SER A 586 9.80 -25.09 -2.96
N CYS A 587 10.00 -23.89 -3.51
CA CYS A 587 9.28 -22.69 -3.10
C CYS A 587 7.79 -22.71 -3.50
N THR A 588 7.39 -23.49 -4.52
CA THR A 588 5.99 -23.57 -5.00
C THR A 588 5.11 -24.65 -4.33
N GLY A 589 5.71 -25.57 -3.55
CA GLY A 589 5.05 -26.82 -3.11
C GLY A 589 4.59 -26.95 -1.65
N GLY A 590 4.62 -25.88 -0.83
CA GLY A 590 4.41 -25.96 0.63
C GLY A 590 2.98 -26.26 1.11
N SER A 591 2.85 -26.93 2.25
CA SER A 591 1.55 -27.29 2.86
C SER A 591 1.01 -26.20 3.78
N LEU A 592 -0.31 -25.98 3.77
CA LEU A 592 -1.02 -25.00 4.63
C LEU A 592 -0.70 -25.12 6.14
N TRP A 593 -0.37 -26.33 6.62
CA TRP A 593 -0.03 -26.53 8.04
C TRP A 593 1.35 -25.96 8.42
N GLU A 594 2.29 -25.94 7.47
CA GLU A 594 3.61 -25.33 7.63
C GLU A 594 3.51 -23.80 7.70
N SER A 595 2.34 -23.21 7.38
CA SER A 595 2.11 -21.76 7.42
C SER A 595 1.93 -21.18 8.83
N LEU A 596 1.59 -21.99 9.85
CA LEU A 596 1.05 -21.49 11.13
C LEU A 596 2.07 -21.36 12.29
N GLY A 597 3.27 -21.95 12.19
CA GLY A 597 4.21 -22.03 13.32
C GLY A 597 4.93 -20.73 13.71
N SER A 598 5.02 -19.73 12.83
CA SER A 598 5.90 -18.55 12.99
C SER A 598 5.32 -17.48 13.90
N THR A 599 3.99 -17.40 13.98
CA THR A 599 3.31 -16.40 14.81
C THR A 599 3.46 -16.66 16.31
N VAL A 600 3.91 -17.86 16.71
CA VAL A 600 4.07 -18.25 18.12
C VAL A 600 5.53 -18.11 18.62
N LEU A 601 6.53 -18.30 17.75
CA LEU A 601 7.94 -18.29 18.16
C LEU A 601 8.61 -16.90 18.15
N GLY A 602 8.11 -15.96 17.34
CA GLY A 602 8.56 -14.56 17.36
C GLY A 602 8.22 -13.77 18.64
N LEU A 603 7.62 -14.42 19.64
CA LEU A 603 7.36 -13.86 20.97
C LEU A 603 8.52 -14.05 21.96
N PHE A 604 9.50 -14.90 21.63
CA PHE A 604 10.60 -15.27 22.54
C PHE A 604 11.99 -15.26 21.90
N TYR A 605 12.08 -15.01 20.58
CA TYR A 605 13.28 -15.16 19.76
C TYR A 605 13.33 -14.08 18.68
N SER A 606 14.54 -13.73 18.18
CA SER A 606 14.66 -12.77 17.06
C SER A 606 13.98 -13.31 15.78
N LEU A 607 13.70 -12.43 14.81
CA LEU A 607 13.12 -12.84 13.51
C LEU A 607 13.98 -13.91 12.82
N THR A 608 15.29 -13.84 12.98
CA THR A 608 16.27 -14.80 12.45
C THR A 608 16.20 -16.13 13.21
N ASP A 609 16.25 -16.10 14.55
CA ASP A 609 16.15 -17.29 15.42
C ASP A 609 14.83 -18.06 15.21
N ALA A 610 13.70 -17.34 15.17
CA ALA A 610 12.37 -17.93 15.02
C ALA A 610 12.18 -18.59 13.64
N ASN A 611 12.82 -18.06 12.60
CA ASN A 611 12.86 -18.65 11.26
C ASN A 611 13.75 -19.90 11.22
N GLY A 612 14.94 -19.85 11.85
CA GLY A 612 15.85 -20.99 11.96
C GLY A 612 15.26 -22.19 12.71
N ILE A 613 14.52 -21.96 13.80
CA ILE A 613 13.82 -23.02 14.57
C ILE A 613 12.72 -23.71 13.74
N LEU A 614 12.15 -23.03 12.75
CA LEU A 614 11.01 -23.49 11.95
C LEU A 614 11.39 -24.00 10.54
N GLY A 615 12.67 -23.99 10.17
CA GLY A 615 13.10 -24.35 8.81
C GLY A 615 12.55 -23.41 7.74
N ARG A 616 12.29 -22.14 8.09
CA ARG A 616 11.70 -21.12 7.20
C ARG A 616 12.69 -20.03 6.86
N GLY A 617 12.47 -19.39 5.71
CA GLY A 617 13.42 -18.42 5.18
C GLY A 617 14.69 -19.10 4.65
N GLN A 618 14.57 -20.32 4.09
CA GLN A 618 15.68 -20.96 3.39
C GLN A 618 16.23 -20.00 2.34
N MET A 619 17.54 -19.80 2.39
CA MET A 619 18.28 -18.85 1.57
C MET A 619 19.11 -19.64 0.55
N PHE A 620 19.09 -19.22 -0.70
CA PHE A 620 19.89 -19.81 -1.77
C PHE A 620 20.68 -18.70 -2.46
N VAL A 621 22.00 -18.84 -2.48
CA VAL A 621 22.95 -17.89 -3.06
C VAL A 621 23.70 -18.52 -4.22
N LEU A 622 24.20 -19.75 -4.02
CA LEU A 622 24.93 -20.52 -5.03
C LEU A 622 24.59 -22.01 -4.92
N SER A 623 24.43 -22.66 -6.07
CA SER A 623 24.45 -24.12 -6.19
C SER A 623 25.85 -24.68 -5.97
N LYS A 624 25.94 -25.99 -5.74
CA LYS A 624 27.21 -26.72 -5.77
C LYS A 624 27.94 -26.59 -7.11
N ALA A 625 27.22 -26.67 -8.24
CA ALA A 625 27.83 -26.57 -9.57
C ALA A 625 28.39 -25.17 -9.85
N GLN A 626 27.68 -24.11 -9.43
CA GLN A 626 28.14 -22.72 -9.49
C GLN A 626 29.37 -22.51 -8.59
N VAL A 627 29.38 -23.05 -7.36
CA VAL A 627 30.56 -23.03 -6.47
C VAL A 627 31.76 -23.75 -7.10
N GLN A 628 31.58 -24.96 -7.64
CA GLN A 628 32.67 -25.71 -8.27
C GLN A 628 33.26 -24.97 -9.48
N ARG A 629 32.39 -24.35 -10.30
CA ARG A 629 32.78 -23.50 -11.44
C ARG A 629 33.51 -22.24 -10.98
N LEU A 630 33.04 -21.56 -9.93
CA LEU A 630 33.69 -20.36 -9.37
C LEU A 630 35.04 -20.64 -8.70
N LEU A 631 35.18 -21.78 -8.02
CA LEU A 631 36.43 -22.15 -7.34
C LEU A 631 37.39 -22.92 -8.25
N HIS A 632 36.97 -23.28 -9.48
CA HIS A 632 37.71 -24.15 -10.41
C HIS A 632 38.19 -25.45 -9.74
N ARG A 633 37.31 -26.11 -8.97
CA ARG A 633 37.61 -27.32 -8.19
C ARG A 633 36.51 -28.37 -8.35
N ASP A 634 36.68 -29.26 -9.34
CA ASP A 634 35.76 -30.37 -9.65
C ASP A 634 35.90 -31.57 -8.68
N GLN A 635 36.98 -31.61 -7.89
CA GLN A 635 37.28 -32.68 -6.94
C GLN A 635 37.72 -32.12 -5.58
N PRO A 636 37.60 -32.89 -4.48
CA PRO A 636 38.12 -32.49 -3.17
C PRO A 636 39.62 -32.15 -3.24
N VAL A 637 40.09 -31.30 -2.32
CA VAL A 637 41.51 -30.92 -2.22
C VAL A 637 42.41 -32.15 -2.29
N ALA A 638 43.32 -32.19 -3.26
CA ALA A 638 44.17 -33.35 -3.52
C ALA A 638 45.01 -33.68 -2.28
N GLY A 639 44.72 -34.82 -1.63
CA GLY A 639 45.23 -35.18 -0.31
C GLY A 639 44.15 -35.44 0.74
N GLY A 640 42.89 -35.07 0.49
CA GLY A 640 41.74 -35.47 1.31
C GLY A 640 41.59 -34.74 2.65
N GLY A 641 42.18 -33.55 2.79
CA GLY A 641 42.21 -32.79 4.05
C GLY A 641 42.21 -31.28 3.84
N GLY A 642 41.08 -30.72 3.41
CA GLY A 642 40.87 -29.27 3.36
C GLY A 642 39.98 -28.77 4.51
N SER A 643 40.14 -27.52 4.93
CA SER A 643 39.34 -26.87 5.98
C SER A 643 38.50 -25.70 5.44
N LEU A 644 37.23 -25.62 5.88
CA LEU A 644 36.29 -24.52 5.63
C LEU A 644 35.97 -23.77 6.92
N LEU A 645 35.96 -22.45 6.87
CA LEU A 645 35.28 -21.57 7.83
C LEU A 645 34.11 -20.87 7.14
N ASP A 646 32.88 -21.12 7.59
CA ASP A 646 31.69 -20.38 7.11
C ASP A 646 31.25 -19.37 8.17
N ILE A 647 31.31 -18.09 7.83
CA ILE A 647 31.05 -16.97 8.73
C ILE A 647 29.60 -16.52 8.56
N GLY A 648 28.79 -16.70 9.61
CA GLY A 648 27.34 -16.45 9.59
C GLY A 648 26.59 -17.52 8.79
N ALA A 649 26.83 -18.79 9.11
CA ALA A 649 26.36 -19.95 8.35
C ALA A 649 24.82 -20.14 8.34
N GLY A 650 24.07 -19.44 9.20
CA GLY A 650 22.61 -19.47 9.21
C GLY A 650 22.03 -20.87 9.42
N ASP A 651 21.17 -21.33 8.50
CA ASP A 651 20.56 -22.66 8.53
C ASP A 651 21.46 -23.79 8.00
N GLY A 652 22.65 -23.45 7.48
CA GLY A 652 23.65 -24.38 6.95
C GLY A 652 23.38 -24.90 5.54
N ASN A 653 22.40 -24.35 4.81
CA ASN A 653 22.08 -24.84 3.46
C ASN A 653 23.16 -24.49 2.43
N VAL A 654 23.69 -23.27 2.42
CA VAL A 654 24.81 -22.92 1.53
C VAL A 654 26.12 -23.55 2.01
N THR A 655 26.30 -23.69 3.33
CA THR A 655 27.41 -24.46 3.93
C THR A 655 27.47 -25.88 3.39
N ALA A 656 26.33 -26.53 3.11
CA ALA A 656 26.29 -27.90 2.58
C ALA A 656 26.93 -28.04 1.19
N SER A 657 26.74 -27.04 0.31
CA SER A 657 27.36 -27.00 -1.01
C SER A 657 28.89 -26.95 -0.89
N LEU A 658 29.39 -26.06 -0.03
CA LEU A 658 30.82 -25.86 0.24
C LEU A 658 31.46 -27.03 1.01
N ALA A 659 30.75 -27.61 1.98
CA ALA A 659 31.19 -28.73 2.80
C ALA A 659 31.61 -29.95 1.97
N SER A 660 31.02 -30.14 0.78
CA SER A 660 31.35 -31.25 -0.11
C SER A 660 32.74 -31.15 -0.77
N LEU A 661 33.44 -30.02 -0.61
CA LEU A 661 34.76 -29.76 -1.19
C LEU A 661 35.92 -29.88 -0.19
N VAL A 662 35.61 -30.05 1.10
CA VAL A 662 36.54 -30.04 2.24
C VAL A 662 36.35 -31.27 3.13
N ALA A 663 37.31 -31.52 4.03
CA ALA A 663 37.24 -32.60 5.01
C ALA A 663 36.74 -32.10 6.38
N GLU A 664 37.12 -30.87 6.76
CA GLU A 664 36.67 -30.24 7.99
C GLU A 664 35.87 -28.97 7.70
N VAL A 665 34.72 -28.83 8.38
CA VAL A 665 33.88 -27.64 8.36
C VAL A 665 33.85 -27.05 9.76
N THR A 666 34.07 -25.74 9.86
CA THR A 666 33.87 -24.91 11.05
C THR A 666 32.89 -23.81 10.69
N THR A 667 31.98 -23.46 11.58
CA THR A 667 30.99 -22.39 11.31
C THR A 667 30.88 -21.43 12.50
N THR A 668 30.69 -20.15 12.21
CA THR A 668 30.27 -19.16 13.22
C THR A 668 28.85 -18.71 12.93
N GLU A 669 28.08 -18.48 13.99
CA GLU A 669 26.71 -17.98 13.89
C GLU A 669 26.34 -17.24 15.19
N ALA A 670 25.54 -16.17 15.09
CA ALA A 670 25.10 -15.38 16.24
C ALA A 670 23.98 -16.10 17.02
N SER A 671 23.14 -16.85 16.29
CA SER A 671 21.96 -17.55 16.80
C SER A 671 22.29 -18.88 17.49
N ALA A 672 22.06 -18.98 18.81
CA ALA A 672 22.23 -20.24 19.54
C ALA A 672 21.36 -21.41 18.98
N PRO A 673 20.08 -21.20 18.59
CA PRO A 673 19.29 -22.22 17.90
C PRO A 673 19.91 -22.70 16.58
N MET A 674 20.45 -21.80 15.76
CA MET A 674 21.11 -22.17 14.51
C MET A 674 22.42 -22.92 14.75
N VAL A 675 23.24 -22.48 15.72
CA VAL A 675 24.46 -23.19 16.15
C VAL A 675 24.15 -24.63 16.58
N ALA A 676 23.03 -24.87 17.28
CA ALA A 676 22.60 -26.21 17.64
C ALA A 676 22.22 -27.07 16.39
N ASN A 677 21.56 -26.47 15.40
CA ASN A 677 21.20 -27.14 14.14
C ASN A 677 22.45 -27.45 13.28
N LEU A 678 23.35 -26.48 13.11
CA LEU A 678 24.63 -26.64 12.40
C LEU A 678 25.51 -27.73 13.05
N ASN A 679 25.53 -27.80 14.38
CA ASN A 679 26.20 -28.88 15.11
C ASN A 679 25.52 -30.24 14.93
N ALA A 680 24.18 -30.30 14.89
CA ALA A 680 23.45 -31.54 14.56
C ALA A 680 23.75 -32.03 13.13
N ARG A 681 24.13 -31.13 12.21
CA ARG A 681 24.61 -31.42 10.85
C ARG A 681 26.12 -31.74 10.78
N GLY A 682 26.86 -31.64 11.90
CA GLY A 682 28.28 -31.96 12.01
C GLY A 682 29.27 -30.84 11.64
N TYR A 683 28.81 -29.59 11.53
CA TYR A 683 29.62 -28.47 10.99
C TYR A 683 30.48 -27.71 12.02
N ASN A 684 30.76 -28.29 13.20
CA ASN A 684 31.56 -27.71 14.30
C ASN A 684 31.26 -26.22 14.53
N SER A 685 30.01 -25.91 14.86
CA SER A 685 29.50 -24.55 14.98
C SER A 685 29.74 -23.95 16.35
N VAL A 686 30.15 -22.67 16.39
CA VAL A 686 30.34 -21.90 17.62
C VAL A 686 29.48 -20.63 17.59
N GLN A 687 28.86 -20.31 18.73
CA GLN A 687 28.07 -19.10 18.88
C GLN A 687 28.97 -17.87 19.07
N THR A 688 29.26 -17.15 17.99
CA THR A 688 30.11 -15.95 18.02
C THR A 688 29.89 -15.08 16.78
N CYS A 689 29.99 -13.76 16.98
CA CYS A 689 30.19 -12.78 15.90
C CYS A 689 31.65 -12.31 15.80
N ASP A 690 32.50 -12.77 16.74
CA ASP A 690 33.91 -12.43 16.88
C ASP A 690 34.78 -13.59 16.36
N LEU A 691 35.63 -13.29 15.37
CA LEU A 691 36.55 -14.25 14.76
C LEU A 691 37.79 -14.51 15.64
N GLN A 692 38.03 -13.69 16.67
CA GLN A 692 39.06 -13.92 17.69
C GLN A 692 38.67 -14.99 18.72
N HIS A 693 37.47 -15.57 18.60
CA HIS A 693 37.05 -16.69 19.45
C HIS A 693 38.04 -17.87 19.36
N GLU A 694 38.54 -18.33 20.51
CA GLU A 694 39.62 -19.34 20.64
C GLU A 694 39.41 -20.57 19.75
N PHE A 695 38.18 -21.10 19.70
CA PHE A 695 37.82 -22.23 18.84
C PHE A 695 38.08 -21.99 17.33
N VAL A 696 37.75 -20.80 16.81
CA VAL A 696 37.97 -20.42 15.40
C VAL A 696 39.48 -20.22 15.16
N GLN A 697 40.14 -19.55 16.10
CA GLN A 697 41.58 -19.29 16.03
C GLN A 697 42.43 -20.56 16.06
N SER A 698 42.03 -21.57 16.85
CA SER A 698 42.75 -22.84 17.02
C SER A 698 42.77 -23.75 15.78
N ARG A 699 41.95 -23.43 14.76
CA ARG A 699 41.75 -24.22 13.54
C ARG A 699 42.34 -23.59 12.28
N LYS A 700 43.03 -22.46 12.40
CA LYS A 700 43.79 -21.82 11.30
C LYS A 700 44.97 -22.71 10.85
N PRO A 701 45.41 -22.63 9.58
CA PRO A 701 44.84 -21.84 8.48
C PRO A 701 43.65 -22.54 7.81
N TYR A 702 42.79 -21.76 7.16
CA TYR A 702 41.63 -22.23 6.42
C TYR A 702 41.87 -22.23 4.91
N ASN A 703 41.56 -23.33 4.22
CA ASN A 703 41.69 -23.41 2.76
C ASN A 703 40.52 -22.75 2.02
N ILE A 704 39.36 -22.66 2.66
CA ILE A 704 38.21 -21.88 2.19
C ILE A 704 37.66 -21.08 3.38
N ILE A 705 37.41 -19.80 3.18
CA ILE A 705 36.58 -19.00 4.07
C ILE A 705 35.39 -18.51 3.26
N SER A 706 34.17 -18.67 3.75
CA SER A 706 32.97 -18.07 3.16
C SER A 706 32.37 -17.04 4.09
N MET A 707 31.88 -15.94 3.52
CA MET A 707 31.10 -14.92 4.22
C MET A 707 30.01 -14.42 3.28
N LEU A 708 28.77 -14.84 3.53
CA LEU A 708 27.69 -14.71 2.57
C LEU A 708 26.58 -13.80 3.13
N ASN A 709 26.49 -12.56 2.64
CA ASN A 709 25.52 -11.55 3.10
C ASN A 709 25.57 -11.26 4.62
N VAL A 710 26.81 -11.16 5.11
CA VAL A 710 27.19 -10.77 6.49
C VAL A 710 27.95 -9.45 6.53
N LEU A 711 28.68 -9.07 5.47
CA LEU A 711 29.52 -7.86 5.45
C LEU A 711 28.71 -6.57 5.62
N ASP A 712 27.47 -6.54 5.13
CA ASP A 712 26.49 -5.46 5.32
C ASP A 712 25.93 -5.39 6.76
N ARG A 713 26.14 -6.43 7.57
CA ARG A 713 25.60 -6.56 8.94
C ARG A 713 26.66 -6.54 10.04
N ALA A 714 27.93 -6.61 9.67
CA ALA A 714 29.04 -6.52 10.61
C ALA A 714 29.18 -5.10 11.20
N ASP A 715 29.40 -5.02 12.52
CA ASP A 715 29.74 -3.75 13.19
C ASP A 715 31.15 -3.25 12.83
N LYS A 716 32.06 -4.18 12.53
CA LYS A 716 33.48 -3.91 12.21
C LYS A 716 33.95 -4.60 10.93
N PRO A 717 33.39 -4.24 9.75
CA PRO A 717 33.62 -4.97 8.52
C PRO A 717 35.06 -4.93 7.98
N LEU A 718 35.82 -3.84 8.13
CA LEU A 718 37.24 -3.83 7.69
C LEU A 718 38.12 -4.62 8.65
N THR A 719 37.78 -4.64 9.94
CA THR A 719 38.46 -5.48 10.94
C THR A 719 38.22 -6.95 10.63
N MET A 720 36.97 -7.34 10.35
CA MET A 720 36.60 -8.69 9.95
C MET A 720 37.32 -9.14 8.67
N LEU A 721 37.45 -8.27 7.66
CA LEU A 721 38.20 -8.56 6.43
C LEU A 721 39.71 -8.77 6.70
N ARG A 722 40.32 -7.98 7.59
CA ARG A 722 41.72 -8.18 8.02
C ARG A 722 41.92 -9.52 8.72
N GLU A 723 41.01 -9.88 9.62
CA GLU A 723 41.04 -11.17 10.33
C GLU A 723 40.84 -12.36 9.38
N ILE A 724 39.96 -12.24 8.38
CA ILE A 724 39.78 -13.24 7.32
C ILE A 724 41.09 -13.44 6.54
N ARG A 725 41.80 -12.37 6.17
CA ARG A 725 43.10 -12.46 5.49
C ARG A 725 44.14 -13.22 6.31
N GLU A 726 44.23 -12.94 7.61
CA GLU A 726 45.14 -13.65 8.54
C GLU A 726 44.75 -15.13 8.78
N MET A 727 43.50 -15.48 8.53
CA MET A 727 42.97 -16.84 8.69
C MET A 727 43.13 -17.73 7.45
N LEU A 728 43.29 -17.12 6.28
CA LEU A 728 43.31 -17.82 5.01
C LEU A 728 44.67 -18.47 4.77
N ASP A 729 44.69 -19.68 4.19
CA ASP A 729 45.95 -20.33 3.79
C ASP A 729 46.68 -19.44 2.75
N PRO A 730 47.92 -19.02 3.01
CA PRO A 730 48.58 -18.00 2.20
C PRO A 730 48.96 -18.48 0.79
N ASN A 731 48.99 -19.79 0.54
CA ASN A 731 49.42 -20.35 -0.75
C ASN A 731 48.25 -20.86 -1.61
N ASN A 732 47.17 -21.35 -0.98
CA ASN A 732 46.07 -22.05 -1.67
C ASN A 732 44.67 -21.73 -1.12
N GLY A 733 44.57 -20.76 -0.22
CA GLY A 733 43.32 -20.37 0.43
C GLY A 733 42.44 -19.47 -0.45
N LEU A 734 41.14 -19.73 -0.41
CA LEU A 734 40.13 -18.98 -1.18
C LEU A 734 39.08 -18.36 -0.26
N PHE A 735 38.87 -17.05 -0.39
CA PHE A 735 37.83 -16.33 0.31
C PHE A 735 36.65 -16.09 -0.65
N LEU A 736 35.50 -16.68 -0.33
CA LEU A 736 34.24 -16.55 -1.07
C LEU A 736 33.35 -15.53 -0.36
N LEU A 737 33.21 -14.37 -0.96
CA LEU A 737 32.40 -13.26 -0.45
C LEU A 737 31.13 -13.11 -1.29
N ALA A 738 29.97 -13.06 -0.65
CA ALA A 738 28.71 -12.62 -1.26
C ALA A 738 28.19 -11.38 -0.52
N VAL A 739 27.75 -10.38 -1.28
CA VAL A 739 27.26 -9.09 -0.78
C VAL A 739 26.16 -8.56 -1.71
N VAL A 740 24.96 -8.34 -1.18
CA VAL A 740 23.91 -7.61 -1.88
C VAL A 740 24.38 -6.19 -2.26
N LEU A 741 24.26 -5.85 -3.54
CA LEU A 741 24.55 -4.52 -4.07
C LEU A 741 23.31 -3.90 -4.74
N PRO A 742 23.13 -2.56 -4.68
CA PRO A 742 24.04 -1.54 -4.11
C PRO A 742 24.16 -1.58 -2.59
N PHE A 743 25.31 -1.15 -2.06
CA PHE A 743 25.69 -1.44 -0.67
C PHE A 743 24.85 -0.68 0.37
N SER A 744 24.42 -1.35 1.44
CA SER A 744 23.56 -0.78 2.48
C SER A 744 23.79 -1.44 3.85
N ALA A 745 24.66 -0.86 4.68
CA ALA A 745 25.06 -1.48 5.95
C ALA A 745 24.21 -1.06 7.17
N PHE A 746 23.88 -2.03 8.02
CA PHE A 746 23.22 -1.82 9.32
C PHE A 746 23.49 -2.99 10.29
N VAL A 747 23.69 -2.69 11.57
CA VAL A 747 23.86 -3.70 12.64
C VAL A 747 22.52 -3.88 13.37
N GLU A 748 22.14 -5.12 13.64
CA GLU A 748 20.92 -5.44 14.41
C GLU A 748 21.28 -5.57 15.91
N VAL A 749 20.72 -4.69 16.74
CA VAL A 749 20.88 -4.69 18.20
C VAL A 749 19.50 -4.86 18.83
N GLY A 750 19.17 -6.10 19.19
CA GLY A 750 17.82 -6.46 19.62
C GLY A 750 16.82 -6.29 18.48
N THR A 751 15.88 -5.35 18.63
CA THR A 751 14.89 -5.00 17.59
C THR A 751 15.24 -3.73 16.81
N GLN A 752 16.38 -3.08 17.12
CA GLN A 752 16.79 -1.83 16.48
C GLN A 752 17.89 -2.05 15.44
N ARG A 753 17.88 -1.23 14.39
CA ARG A 753 18.94 -1.15 13.39
C ARG A 753 19.78 0.09 13.64
N VAL A 754 21.08 -0.09 13.85
CA VAL A 754 22.04 0.98 14.09
C VAL A 754 23.11 1.00 12.99
N ALA A 755 23.80 2.13 12.81
CA ALA A 755 24.93 2.19 11.90
C ALA A 755 26.13 1.42 12.47
N PRO A 756 26.95 0.74 11.64
CA PRO A 756 28.15 0.05 12.11
C PRO A 756 29.20 1.05 12.62
N SER A 757 29.96 0.61 13.63
CA SER A 757 31.02 1.40 14.28
C SER A 757 32.20 1.66 13.33
N GLU A 758 32.49 0.74 12.42
CA GLU A 758 33.47 0.91 11.34
C GLU A 758 32.74 0.90 9.99
N LYS A 759 33.08 1.85 9.09
CA LYS A 759 32.37 2.02 7.81
C LYS A 759 33.28 1.67 6.64
N LEU A 760 32.74 0.95 5.67
CA LEU A 760 33.42 0.72 4.39
C LEU A 760 33.49 2.04 3.57
N PRO A 761 34.61 2.32 2.87
CA PRO A 761 34.78 3.48 1.99
C PRO A 761 33.98 3.35 0.66
N MET A 762 32.66 3.21 0.77
CA MET A 762 31.72 2.90 -0.32
C MET A 762 31.00 4.12 -0.91
N ARG A 763 31.55 5.34 -0.75
CA ARG A 763 30.97 6.57 -1.32
C ARG A 763 30.88 6.48 -2.86
N GLY A 764 29.70 6.75 -3.40
CA GLY A 764 29.34 6.53 -4.80
C GLY A 764 28.79 5.12 -5.09
N GLY A 765 28.81 4.22 -4.12
CA GLY A 765 28.39 2.81 -4.22
C GLY A 765 27.27 2.43 -3.24
N LEU A 766 26.71 3.41 -2.52
CA LEU A 766 25.65 3.19 -1.54
C LEU A 766 24.26 3.14 -2.20
N CYS A 767 23.38 2.29 -1.66
CA CYS A 767 21.97 2.27 -2.04
C CYS A 767 21.26 3.61 -1.81
N SER A 768 21.67 4.38 -0.79
CA SER A 768 21.14 5.73 -0.52
C SER A 768 21.59 6.79 -1.52
N GLU A 769 22.62 6.50 -2.32
CA GLU A 769 23.17 7.39 -3.35
C GLU A 769 22.69 7.01 -4.76
N GLY A 770 21.86 5.96 -4.89
CA GLY A 770 21.31 5.53 -6.18
C GLY A 770 22.32 4.84 -7.10
N ALA A 771 23.41 4.29 -6.56
CA ALA A 771 24.44 3.61 -7.35
C ALA A 771 23.89 2.40 -8.13
N THR A 772 24.48 2.10 -9.29
CA THR A 772 24.19 0.84 -10.02
C THR A 772 24.95 -0.33 -9.41
N PHE A 773 24.57 -1.56 -9.79
CA PHE A 773 25.25 -2.77 -9.36
C PHE A 773 26.74 -2.76 -9.74
N GLU A 774 27.04 -2.42 -10.99
CA GLU A 774 28.39 -2.40 -11.56
C GLU A 774 29.30 -1.35 -10.91
N VAL A 775 28.76 -0.15 -10.66
CA VAL A 775 29.48 0.93 -9.98
C VAL A 775 29.76 0.54 -8.52
N ALA A 776 28.76 -0.01 -7.82
CA ALA A 776 28.94 -0.48 -6.45
C ALA A 776 29.95 -1.64 -6.36
N ALA A 777 29.92 -2.60 -7.31
CA ALA A 777 30.86 -3.71 -7.34
C ALA A 777 32.31 -3.25 -7.60
N SER A 778 32.48 -2.30 -8.53
CA SER A 778 33.76 -1.68 -8.86
C SER A 778 34.35 -0.91 -7.67
N LEU A 779 33.51 -0.18 -6.93
CA LEU A 779 33.93 0.53 -5.72
C LEU A 779 34.23 -0.43 -4.57
N LEU A 780 33.47 -1.51 -4.39
CA LEU A 780 33.75 -2.52 -3.37
C LEU A 780 35.10 -3.19 -3.62
N LEU A 781 35.39 -3.60 -4.85
CA LEU A 781 36.70 -4.13 -5.20
C LEU A 781 37.81 -3.11 -4.91
N ARG A 782 37.75 -1.93 -5.54
CA ARG A 782 38.88 -0.98 -5.57
C ARG A 782 39.12 -0.31 -4.22
N ASN A 783 38.06 0.05 -3.49
CA ASN A 783 38.17 0.83 -2.27
C ASN A 783 38.23 -0.04 -1.01
N VAL A 784 37.79 -1.31 -1.06
CA VAL A 784 37.67 -2.18 0.11
C VAL A 784 38.48 -3.46 -0.01
N LEU A 785 38.27 -4.26 -1.06
CA LEU A 785 38.84 -5.60 -1.14
C LEU A 785 40.33 -5.58 -1.48
N LEU A 786 40.75 -4.80 -2.49
CA LEU A 786 42.18 -4.64 -2.81
C LEU A 786 42.96 -4.02 -1.63
N PRO A 787 42.50 -2.91 -0.99
CA PRO A 787 43.21 -2.32 0.16
C PRO A 787 43.12 -3.13 1.46
N ALA A 788 42.32 -4.19 1.51
CA ALA A 788 42.34 -5.17 2.60
C ALA A 788 43.40 -6.27 2.39
N GLY A 789 44.16 -6.22 1.29
CA GLY A 789 45.20 -7.19 0.94
C GLY A 789 44.68 -8.45 0.26
N PHE A 790 43.53 -8.35 -0.43
CA PHE A 790 43.00 -9.42 -1.26
C PHE A 790 43.23 -9.14 -2.75
N LYS A 791 43.47 -10.20 -3.51
CA LYS A 791 43.53 -10.21 -4.96
C LYS A 791 42.27 -10.85 -5.53
N LEU A 792 41.69 -10.25 -6.56
CA LEU A 792 40.54 -10.83 -7.26
C LEU A 792 40.96 -12.02 -8.13
N ARG A 793 40.24 -13.14 -7.97
CA ARG A 793 40.34 -14.31 -8.85
C ARG A 793 39.16 -14.38 -9.82
N HIS A 794 37.93 -14.39 -9.30
CA HIS A 794 36.71 -14.43 -10.10
C HIS A 794 35.62 -13.51 -9.53
N PHE A 795 34.76 -13.01 -10.40
CA PHE A 795 33.60 -12.18 -10.08
C PHE A 795 32.36 -12.71 -10.80
N SER A 796 31.21 -12.74 -10.13
CA SER A 796 29.92 -13.05 -10.75
C SER A 796 28.80 -12.25 -10.11
N ARG A 797 27.71 -12.07 -10.87
CA ARG A 797 26.42 -11.67 -10.32
C ARG A 797 25.52 -12.89 -10.24
N VAL A 798 24.81 -13.04 -9.13
CA VAL A 798 23.80 -14.09 -8.95
C VAL A 798 22.54 -13.51 -8.29
N PRO A 799 21.37 -14.10 -8.53
CA PRO A 799 20.18 -13.77 -7.77
C PRO A 799 20.31 -14.34 -6.35
N TYR A 800 20.30 -13.49 -5.33
CA TYR A 800 20.11 -13.93 -3.96
C TYR A 800 18.63 -14.27 -3.75
N LEU A 801 18.35 -15.56 -3.61
CA LEU A 801 17.00 -16.10 -3.49
C LEU A 801 16.64 -16.35 -2.02
N CYS A 802 15.43 -15.96 -1.64
CA CYS A 802 14.85 -16.32 -0.35
C CYS A 802 13.44 -16.85 -0.55
N ARG A 803 13.09 -17.98 0.09
CA ARG A 803 11.75 -18.56 0.04
C ARG A 803 10.73 -17.56 0.59
N GLY A 804 9.75 -17.24 -0.25
CA GLY A 804 8.75 -16.20 -0.01
C GLY A 804 7.49 -16.73 0.67
N ASP A 805 6.34 -16.25 0.20
CA ASP A 805 5.04 -16.44 0.82
C ASP A 805 3.98 -16.92 -0.20
N LEU A 806 2.71 -16.96 0.22
CA LEU A 806 1.59 -17.46 -0.59
C LEU A 806 1.22 -16.55 -1.78
N GLN A 807 1.77 -15.34 -1.90
CA GLN A 807 1.59 -14.45 -3.05
C GLN A 807 2.79 -14.47 -3.99
N GLN A 808 4.01 -14.59 -3.46
CA GLN A 808 5.25 -14.67 -4.25
C GLN A 808 6.13 -15.81 -3.72
N PRO A 809 6.38 -16.88 -4.50
CA PRO A 809 7.04 -18.09 -3.98
C PRO A 809 8.48 -17.85 -3.54
N TYR A 810 9.21 -16.91 -4.17
CA TYR A 810 10.56 -16.52 -3.79
C TYR A 810 10.83 -15.03 -4.08
N TYR A 811 11.62 -14.41 -3.21
CA TYR A 811 12.15 -13.06 -3.39
C TYR A 811 13.56 -13.11 -4.00
N VAL A 812 13.93 -12.07 -4.75
CA VAL A 812 15.22 -11.96 -5.45
C VAL A 812 15.88 -10.62 -5.11
N LEU A 813 17.17 -10.65 -4.77
CA LEU A 813 18.06 -9.48 -4.71
C LEU A 813 19.27 -9.72 -5.64
N SER A 814 19.99 -8.66 -6.03
CA SER A 814 21.24 -8.81 -6.81
C SER A 814 22.43 -8.98 -5.88
N ASP A 815 23.08 -10.14 -5.95
CA ASP A 815 24.25 -10.49 -5.16
C ASP A 815 25.52 -10.39 -6.01
N ALA A 816 26.59 -9.91 -5.40
CA ALA A 816 27.92 -9.79 -5.98
C ALA A 816 28.85 -10.82 -5.34
N ILE A 817 29.23 -11.82 -6.12
CA ILE A 817 30.12 -12.90 -5.69
C ILE A 817 31.56 -12.55 -6.08
N PHE A 818 32.44 -12.52 -5.08
CA PHE A 818 33.87 -12.35 -5.27
C PHE A 818 34.59 -13.61 -4.76
N VAL A 819 35.44 -14.19 -5.61
CA VAL A 819 36.42 -15.20 -5.21
C VAL A 819 37.76 -14.50 -5.09
N LEU A 820 38.33 -14.52 -3.90
CA LEU A 820 39.48 -13.73 -3.48
C LEU A 820 40.61 -14.63 -2.98
N GLU A 821 41.85 -14.21 -3.23
CA GLU A 821 43.09 -14.81 -2.73
C GLU A 821 43.85 -13.78 -1.89
N VAL A 822 44.80 -14.20 -1.06
CA VAL A 822 45.70 -13.24 -0.38
C VAL A 822 46.64 -12.62 -1.43
N ASP A 823 46.86 -11.31 -1.39
CA ASP A 823 47.92 -10.69 -2.18
C ASP A 823 49.28 -10.83 -1.47
N GLU A 824 50.13 -11.71 -1.99
CA GLU A 824 51.49 -11.97 -1.49
C GLU A 824 52.38 -10.70 -1.52
N ASN A 825 52.06 -9.71 -2.36
CA ASN A 825 52.88 -8.51 -2.53
C ASN A 825 52.78 -7.53 -1.35
N GLU A 826 51.81 -7.71 -0.45
CA GLU A 826 51.69 -6.94 0.80
C GLU A 826 52.32 -7.63 2.03
N SER A 827 52.92 -8.83 1.90
CA SER A 827 53.46 -9.59 3.03
C SER A 827 54.78 -9.02 3.63
N SER A 828 55.25 -7.87 3.16
CA SER A 828 56.56 -7.30 3.50
C SER A 828 56.55 -5.78 3.74
N GLY A 829 55.47 -5.27 4.35
CA GLY A 829 55.33 -3.88 4.82
C GLY A 829 55.39 -3.76 6.33
#